data_AF-A0A2E2CSE1-F1
#
_entry.id   AF-A0A2E2CSE1-F1
#
_cell.length_a   1.000
_cell.length_b   1.000
_cell.length_c   1.000
_cell.angle_alpha   90.00
_cell.angle_beta   90.00
_cell.angle_gamma   90.00
#
_symmetry.space_group_name_H-M   'P 1'
#
loop_
_entity.id
_entity.type
_entity.pdbx_description
1 polymer ?
#
loop_
_entity_poly.entity_id
_entity_poly.type
_entity_poly.pdbx_seq_one_letter_code
_entity_poly.pdbx_strand_id
1 'polypeptide(L)'
;MRAEQWVVCFLAVSLLTFLPAVQADDDTSTANVLTNGVSTNGYVCYDDGCSPNDEVDWWKIYAYKGDIVQVGFSGSMNNGAWWCPGDGWEADYSLHDSNGAQVASQAMSDAGSSTTLSTTMPTSGWVYVKIKGKDSWCNDGVDYTLTPSLNQDNRDTDEDGFVDNEDDCDLVSGTSTNDRQGCPDSDSDGWSDPDEGWTTNNGADAFPTQSSQWIDSDNDGFGDNINGFEPDHCPYRRGYSNLDRFGCLDSDGDGWSDADPGGLDGVEPWFAHPNGSADAFPFTPSQWNDTDEDGFGDNWADGSWNETRMNWSIGVWYANASQPDACPFVTGFSLEDRFGCPDADSDGWSDPDSNWTASNGADAFPDNPTQWSDRDNDGWGDNQSEGALQVDDFPDNPTQWLDTDGDGWGDNNSYGATQVDDFPLIPSQYRDTDGDGYGDDINGFEGDVCPLSTVEEVESGWISWADRFGCLDSDMDGYSNPDDWWISHPDGFADAFPDDESQWHDTDDDGYGDNLEYFDGETWREAWRGDGCVATEGNSAMDRWGCPDSDGDGWSDPTTHWLASPGGMADAWPDDVTQWHDRDGDGRGDNPRGTTADVCPDVPGTSQGPTAGGDRWGCHDTDGDGWSDQGDKFQHEPTQWRDLDGDGFGDNSDGHEGDACPNERGQSFFDRLGCRDSDGDGWSDPSQNWLASPWGQADAFPTDRLQWEDSDEDGFG
;
A
#
# COMPACT_ATOMS: atom_id res chain seq x y z
N MET A 1 26.65 -69.09 8.15
CA MET A 1 25.70 -70.10 8.68
C MET A 1 26.34 -71.47 8.56
N ARG A 2 26.29 -72.27 9.62
CA ARG A 2 26.81 -73.65 9.73
C ARG A 2 25.75 -74.68 9.29
N ALA A 3 26.21 -75.91 9.05
CA ALA A 3 25.52 -77.15 8.63
C ALA A 3 25.52 -77.31 7.09
N GLU A 4 25.94 -78.42 6.48
CA GLU A 4 25.61 -79.83 6.72
C GLU A 4 26.81 -80.75 6.35
N GLN A 5 27.29 -81.64 7.23
CA GLN A 5 26.99 -83.09 7.34
C GLN A 5 27.43 -83.95 6.13
N TRP A 6 28.59 -84.61 6.16
CA TRP A 6 28.81 -85.99 6.67
C TRP A 6 27.99 -87.11 6.00
N VAL A 7 28.32 -87.49 4.75
CA VAL A 7 28.29 -88.85 4.19
C VAL A 7 29.24 -88.76 2.97
N VAL A 8 30.42 -89.38 2.92
CA VAL A 8 30.69 -90.71 2.35
C VAL A 8 32.15 -91.06 2.74
N CYS A 9 32.35 -91.79 3.82
CA CYS A 9 33.67 -92.29 4.27
C CYS A 9 33.80 -93.82 4.18
N PHE A 10 32.97 -94.52 3.39
CA PHE A 10 32.95 -95.98 3.40
C PHE A 10 32.75 -96.66 2.03
N LEU A 11 33.32 -96.09 0.95
CA LEU A 11 33.28 -96.73 -0.37
C LEU A 11 34.53 -96.48 -1.25
N ALA A 12 35.69 -96.23 -0.64
CA ALA A 12 36.94 -95.99 -1.38
C ALA A 12 38.06 -97.02 -1.07
N VAL A 13 37.78 -98.09 -0.32
CA VAL A 13 38.81 -99.10 0.08
C VAL A 13 38.48 -100.51 -0.44
N SER A 14 37.62 -100.65 -1.46
CA SER A 14 37.37 -101.97 -2.11
C SER A 14 37.14 -101.91 -3.63
N LEU A 15 37.67 -100.88 -4.29
CA LEU A 15 37.74 -100.79 -5.75
C LEU A 15 39.18 -100.53 -6.23
N LEU A 16 40.14 -101.12 -5.52
CA LEU A 16 41.58 -101.03 -5.79
C LEU A 16 42.12 -102.26 -6.53
N THR A 17 41.27 -102.93 -7.31
CA THR A 17 41.65 -104.00 -8.24
C THR A 17 40.68 -103.97 -9.41
N PHE A 18 41.21 -103.92 -10.64
CA PHE A 18 40.54 -103.65 -11.93
C PHE A 18 40.46 -102.17 -12.35
N LEU A 19 41.61 -101.50 -12.35
CA LEU A 19 41.87 -100.51 -13.40
C LEU A 19 42.12 -101.27 -14.71
N PRO A 20 41.51 -100.88 -15.86
CA PRO A 20 41.91 -101.43 -17.14
C PRO A 20 43.39 -101.11 -17.36
N ALA A 21 44.19 -102.09 -17.78
CA ALA A 21 45.49 -101.80 -18.36
C ALA A 21 45.23 -100.93 -19.59
N VAL A 22 45.69 -99.67 -19.54
CA VAL A 22 45.66 -98.78 -20.70
C VAL A 22 46.58 -99.42 -21.73
N GLN A 23 46.02 -99.94 -22.81
CA GLN A 23 46.81 -100.46 -23.92
C GLN A 23 47.35 -99.25 -24.67
N ALA A 24 48.66 -99.15 -24.86
CA ALA A 24 49.20 -98.23 -25.84
C ALA A 24 48.68 -98.60 -27.25
N ASP A 25 48.80 -97.67 -28.21
CA ASP A 25 48.25 -97.84 -29.55
C ASP A 25 49.27 -97.48 -30.64
N ASP A 26 49.16 -98.15 -31.78
CA ASP A 26 50.12 -98.08 -32.89
C ASP A 26 50.03 -96.80 -33.72
N ASP A 27 48.99 -95.96 -33.50
CA ASP A 27 48.71 -94.76 -34.28
C ASP A 27 48.55 -93.49 -33.40
N THR A 28 49.05 -92.35 -33.87
CA THR A 28 48.94 -91.08 -33.14
C THR A 28 47.50 -90.59 -32.96
N SER A 29 46.59 -90.97 -33.86
CA SER A 29 45.14 -90.71 -33.83
C SER A 29 44.47 -91.30 -32.59
N THR A 30 44.87 -92.51 -32.24
CA THR A 30 44.27 -93.36 -31.21
C THR A 30 45.18 -93.52 -29.99
N ALA A 31 46.33 -92.84 -29.99
CA ALA A 31 47.25 -92.69 -28.86
C ALA A 31 46.53 -92.32 -27.57
N ASN A 32 46.82 -93.08 -26.52
CA ASN A 32 46.21 -92.90 -25.21
C ASN A 32 46.83 -91.74 -24.41
N VAL A 33 46.02 -91.15 -23.55
CA VAL A 33 46.41 -89.94 -22.81
C VAL A 33 47.22 -90.31 -21.56
N LEU A 34 48.44 -89.79 -21.49
CA LEU A 34 49.24 -89.79 -20.28
C LEU A 34 48.66 -88.79 -19.28
N THR A 35 48.48 -89.24 -18.05
CA THR A 35 48.04 -88.38 -16.94
C THR A 35 49.25 -87.93 -16.14
N ASN A 36 49.37 -86.62 -15.91
CA ASN A 36 50.47 -86.04 -15.14
C ASN A 36 50.69 -86.76 -13.78
N GLY A 37 51.92 -87.17 -13.50
CA GLY A 37 52.32 -87.82 -12.26
C GLY A 37 51.90 -89.29 -12.12
N VAL A 38 51.18 -89.86 -13.09
CA VAL A 38 50.72 -91.25 -13.07
C VAL A 38 51.59 -92.07 -14.01
N SER A 39 52.35 -93.01 -13.45
CA SER A 39 53.14 -93.93 -14.27
C SER A 39 52.23 -94.91 -15.03
N THR A 40 52.49 -95.05 -16.33
CA THR A 40 51.84 -96.04 -17.20
C THR A 40 52.87 -97.05 -17.67
N ASN A 41 52.45 -98.30 -17.88
CA ASN A 41 53.32 -99.36 -18.39
C ASN A 41 52.83 -99.77 -19.77
N GLY A 42 53.74 -100.19 -20.64
CA GLY A 42 53.44 -100.78 -21.93
C GLY A 42 54.52 -101.77 -22.34
N TYR A 43 54.35 -102.36 -23.52
CA TYR A 43 55.23 -103.41 -24.00
C TYR A 43 55.36 -103.31 -25.52
N VAL A 44 56.59 -103.17 -26.01
CA VAL A 44 56.88 -103.27 -27.46
C VAL A 44 57.77 -104.47 -27.77
N CYS A 45 57.59 -105.09 -28.94
CA CYS A 45 58.29 -106.26 -29.45
C CYS A 45 58.37 -106.22 -30.99
N TYR A 46 59.59 -106.38 -31.53
CA TYR A 46 59.83 -106.45 -32.97
C TYR A 46 59.89 -107.92 -33.48
N ASP A 47 59.19 -108.18 -34.60
CA ASP A 47 59.01 -109.38 -35.47
C ASP A 47 59.33 -110.83 -34.99
N ASP A 48 60.41 -111.16 -34.26
CA ASP A 48 60.85 -112.56 -34.08
C ASP A 48 61.41 -112.99 -32.71
N GLY A 49 60.60 -112.96 -31.64
CA GLY A 49 61.02 -113.61 -30.38
C GLY A 49 60.10 -113.49 -29.18
N CYS A 50 59.03 -112.71 -29.31
CA CYS A 50 58.11 -112.37 -28.24
C CYS A 50 56.65 -112.37 -28.73
N SER A 51 55.69 -112.37 -27.79
CA SER A 51 54.25 -112.34 -28.09
C SER A 51 53.54 -111.54 -26.99
N PRO A 52 52.69 -110.54 -27.33
CA PRO A 52 52.25 -110.15 -28.68
C PRO A 52 53.31 -109.37 -29.48
N ASN A 53 53.17 -109.37 -30.82
CA ASN A 53 53.97 -108.53 -31.73
C ASN A 53 53.34 -107.13 -31.75
N ASP A 54 54.06 -106.16 -31.20
CA ASP A 54 53.60 -104.78 -30.98
C ASP A 54 54.82 -103.86 -31.17
N GLU A 55 55.02 -103.31 -32.36
CA GLU A 55 56.29 -102.69 -32.70
C GLU A 55 56.44 -101.25 -32.18
N VAL A 56 55.33 -100.53 -32.04
CA VAL A 56 55.32 -99.09 -31.81
C VAL A 56 54.16 -98.71 -30.92
N ASP A 57 54.47 -98.04 -29.83
CA ASP A 57 53.48 -97.47 -28.93
C ASP A 57 53.49 -95.95 -28.97
N TRP A 58 52.32 -95.35 -29.17
CA TRP A 58 52.09 -93.91 -29.05
C TRP A 58 51.26 -93.55 -27.83
N TRP A 59 51.72 -92.53 -27.14
CA TRP A 59 51.01 -91.87 -26.06
C TRP A 59 50.94 -90.37 -26.30
N LYS A 60 50.02 -89.66 -25.65
CA LYS A 60 49.92 -88.20 -25.77
C LYS A 60 49.61 -87.51 -24.44
N ILE A 61 50.09 -86.29 -24.25
CA ILE A 61 49.78 -85.44 -23.10
C ILE A 61 49.49 -84.02 -23.58
N TYR A 62 48.43 -83.39 -23.06
CA TYR A 62 48.12 -82.00 -23.37
C TYR A 62 48.88 -81.08 -22.42
N ALA A 63 49.41 -79.99 -22.95
CA ALA A 63 50.14 -78.99 -22.19
C ALA A 63 49.89 -77.59 -22.79
N TYR A 64 49.92 -76.57 -21.95
CA TYR A 64 49.71 -75.17 -22.34
C TYR A 64 51.04 -74.49 -22.68
N LYS A 65 51.00 -73.28 -23.25
CA LYS A 65 52.20 -72.49 -23.53
C LYS A 65 53.03 -72.32 -22.25
N GLY A 66 54.34 -72.49 -22.36
CA GLY A 66 55.28 -72.40 -21.24
C GLY A 66 55.36 -73.62 -20.30
N ASP A 67 54.41 -74.57 -20.37
CA ASP A 67 54.52 -75.86 -19.67
C ASP A 67 55.80 -76.59 -20.11
N ILE A 68 56.49 -77.23 -19.16
CA ILE A 68 57.58 -78.16 -19.47
C ILE A 68 57.07 -79.58 -19.32
N VAL A 69 56.89 -80.25 -20.45
CA VAL A 69 56.51 -81.65 -20.52
C VAL A 69 57.76 -82.50 -20.35
N GLN A 70 57.87 -83.22 -19.24
CA GLN A 70 58.93 -84.18 -19.01
C GLN A 70 58.31 -85.58 -18.95
N VAL A 71 58.87 -86.53 -19.67
CA VAL A 71 58.41 -87.93 -19.60
C VAL A 71 59.62 -88.79 -19.27
N GLY A 72 59.58 -89.40 -18.09
CA GLY A 72 60.56 -90.41 -17.70
C GLY A 72 60.24 -91.73 -18.37
N PHE A 73 61.23 -92.38 -18.96
CA PHE A 73 61.16 -93.74 -19.47
C PHE A 73 62.00 -94.66 -18.60
N SER A 74 61.49 -95.84 -18.26
CA SER A 74 62.26 -96.94 -17.70
C SER A 74 61.92 -98.22 -18.44
N GLY A 75 62.88 -98.80 -19.14
CA GLY A 75 62.75 -100.09 -19.81
C GLY A 75 63.32 -101.21 -18.95
N SER A 76 62.71 -102.37 -19.06
CA SER A 76 63.15 -103.60 -18.46
C SER A 76 62.76 -104.76 -19.37
N MET A 77 63.30 -105.93 -19.10
CA MET A 77 62.91 -107.14 -19.79
C MET A 77 62.63 -108.21 -18.75
N ASN A 78 61.40 -108.73 -18.74
CA ASN A 78 61.04 -109.87 -17.92
C ASN A 78 61.17 -111.18 -18.71
N ASN A 79 61.90 -112.17 -18.15
CA ASN A 79 62.12 -113.49 -18.74
C ASN A 79 62.92 -113.53 -20.06
N GLY A 80 64.06 -112.82 -20.12
CA GLY A 80 65.00 -112.95 -21.25
C GLY A 80 65.38 -114.40 -21.55
N ALA A 81 65.48 -114.74 -22.83
CA ALA A 81 65.70 -116.10 -23.29
C ALA A 81 67.03 -116.67 -22.78
N TRP A 82 67.00 -117.75 -21.98
CA TRP A 82 68.22 -118.37 -21.40
C TRP A 82 69.27 -118.80 -22.44
N TRP A 83 68.86 -119.01 -23.70
CA TRP A 83 69.74 -119.39 -24.81
C TRP A 83 70.42 -118.20 -25.52
N CYS A 84 70.24 -116.97 -25.01
CA CYS A 84 70.80 -115.73 -25.55
C CYS A 84 71.76 -115.04 -24.57
N PRO A 85 73.00 -115.54 -24.42
CA PRO A 85 73.99 -114.89 -23.56
C PRO A 85 74.54 -113.63 -24.22
N GLY A 86 74.23 -112.47 -23.64
CA GLY A 86 74.84 -111.18 -23.99
C GLY A 86 74.04 -110.31 -24.97
N ASP A 87 72.79 -110.67 -25.29
CA ASP A 87 71.86 -109.79 -25.99
C ASP A 87 70.81 -109.21 -25.03
N GLY A 88 70.73 -107.88 -24.98
CA GLY A 88 69.79 -107.12 -24.16
C GLY A 88 68.60 -106.64 -24.98
N TRP A 89 67.72 -105.87 -24.36
CA TRP A 89 66.65 -105.20 -25.12
C TRP A 89 67.15 -103.87 -25.70
N GLU A 90 66.54 -103.45 -26.81
CA GLU A 90 66.78 -102.14 -27.43
C GLU A 90 65.46 -101.49 -27.89
N ALA A 91 65.32 -100.17 -27.71
CA ALA A 91 64.19 -99.39 -28.22
C ALA A 91 64.60 -97.95 -28.58
N ASP A 92 63.79 -97.27 -29.38
CA ASP A 92 63.84 -95.82 -29.54
C ASP A 92 62.72 -95.17 -28.75
N TYR A 93 63.08 -94.23 -27.87
CA TYR A 93 62.16 -93.39 -27.12
C TYR A 93 62.24 -91.96 -27.65
N SER A 94 61.12 -91.38 -28.07
CA SER A 94 61.08 -90.02 -28.60
C SER A 94 59.84 -89.24 -28.21
N LEU A 95 59.99 -87.92 -28.16
CA LEU A 95 58.91 -86.94 -28.03
C LEU A 95 58.67 -86.29 -29.39
N HIS A 96 57.40 -86.03 -29.69
CA HIS A 96 56.94 -85.36 -30.90
C HIS A 96 55.99 -84.21 -30.55
N ASP A 97 56.02 -83.13 -31.32
CA ASP A 97 55.06 -82.04 -31.20
C ASP A 97 53.68 -82.41 -31.78
N SER A 98 52.73 -81.48 -31.71
CA SER A 98 51.36 -81.67 -32.22
C SER A 98 51.28 -81.88 -33.73
N ASN A 99 52.31 -81.48 -34.48
CA ASN A 99 52.43 -81.69 -35.93
C ASN A 99 53.13 -83.02 -36.27
N GLY A 100 53.52 -83.80 -35.26
CA GLY A 100 54.22 -85.07 -35.41
C GLY A 100 55.74 -84.93 -35.65
N ALA A 101 56.29 -83.71 -35.57
CA ALA A 101 57.73 -83.50 -35.70
C ALA A 101 58.44 -83.96 -34.43
N GLN A 102 59.55 -84.67 -34.59
CA GLN A 102 60.32 -85.17 -33.45
C GLN A 102 61.06 -84.01 -32.75
N VAL A 103 60.77 -83.78 -31.47
CA VAL A 103 61.39 -82.71 -30.67
C VAL A 103 62.55 -83.21 -29.82
N ALA A 104 62.51 -84.47 -29.38
CA ALA A 104 63.60 -85.11 -28.64
C ALA A 104 63.59 -86.62 -28.90
N SER A 105 64.75 -87.28 -28.87
CA SER A 105 64.83 -88.74 -29.00
C SER A 105 66.06 -89.30 -28.30
N GLN A 106 65.94 -90.52 -27.79
CA GLN A 106 67.02 -91.27 -27.17
C GLN A 106 66.88 -92.75 -27.54
N ALA A 107 67.98 -93.36 -27.97
CA ALA A 107 68.07 -94.81 -28.07
C ALA A 107 68.26 -95.39 -26.66
N MET A 108 67.47 -96.41 -26.34
CA MET A 108 67.40 -97.07 -25.04
C MET A 108 67.87 -98.52 -25.15
N SER A 109 68.55 -99.01 -24.11
CA SER A 109 68.96 -100.41 -24.01
C SER A 109 69.17 -100.84 -22.55
N ASP A 110 69.51 -102.10 -22.33
CA ASP A 110 69.87 -102.62 -21.01
C ASP A 110 71.05 -101.89 -20.32
N ALA A 111 71.99 -101.33 -21.08
CA ALA A 111 73.10 -100.50 -20.58
C ALA A 111 72.69 -99.07 -20.20
N GLY A 112 71.51 -98.62 -20.66
CA GLY A 112 70.95 -97.30 -20.45
C GLY A 112 69.44 -97.39 -20.28
N SER A 113 69.01 -98.09 -19.22
CA SER A 113 67.63 -98.56 -19.09
C SER A 113 66.61 -97.49 -18.70
N SER A 114 67.04 -96.30 -18.29
CA SER A 114 66.15 -95.20 -17.96
C SER A 114 66.71 -93.85 -18.39
N THR A 115 65.84 -92.97 -18.86
CA THR A 115 66.13 -91.59 -19.22
C THR A 115 64.88 -90.74 -19.07
N THR A 116 65.02 -89.41 -19.09
CA THR A 116 63.89 -88.48 -19.17
C THR A 116 64.11 -87.57 -20.36
N LEU A 117 63.12 -87.49 -21.24
CA LEU A 117 63.08 -86.46 -22.28
C LEU A 117 62.17 -85.34 -21.82
N SER A 118 62.49 -84.11 -22.22
CA SER A 118 61.71 -82.93 -21.89
C SER A 118 61.57 -81.99 -23.08
N THR A 119 60.43 -81.30 -23.17
CA THR A 119 60.19 -80.20 -24.11
C THR A 119 59.42 -79.08 -23.42
N THR A 120 59.70 -77.83 -23.78
CA THR A 120 58.92 -76.66 -23.35
C THR A 120 57.91 -76.32 -24.44
N MET A 121 56.67 -76.08 -24.06
CA MET A 121 55.60 -75.79 -25.00
C MET A 121 55.68 -74.34 -25.51
N PRO A 122 55.82 -74.12 -26.83
CA PRO A 122 55.80 -72.77 -27.40
C PRO A 122 54.40 -72.18 -27.57
N THR A 123 53.38 -73.05 -27.64
CA THR A 123 51.94 -72.75 -27.69
C THR A 123 51.21 -73.93 -27.04
N SER A 124 49.94 -73.77 -26.70
CA SER A 124 49.11 -74.89 -26.21
C SER A 124 48.97 -76.00 -27.26
N GLY A 125 48.99 -77.26 -26.82
CA GLY A 125 48.87 -78.41 -27.73
C GLY A 125 49.20 -79.78 -27.12
N TRP A 126 49.14 -80.80 -27.98
CA TRP A 126 49.50 -82.17 -27.62
C TRP A 126 50.98 -82.45 -27.85
N VAL A 127 51.65 -83.05 -26.85
CA VAL A 127 52.96 -83.70 -27.00
C VAL A 127 52.75 -85.19 -27.09
N TYR A 128 53.30 -85.81 -28.13
CA TYR A 128 53.22 -87.24 -28.36
C TYR A 128 54.52 -87.94 -27.92
N VAL A 129 54.38 -89.09 -27.29
CA VAL A 129 55.49 -89.96 -26.87
C VAL A 129 55.46 -91.20 -27.74
N LYS A 130 56.58 -91.52 -28.38
CA LYS A 130 56.73 -92.71 -29.22
C LYS A 130 57.77 -93.65 -28.63
N ILE A 131 57.38 -94.89 -28.39
CA ILE A 131 58.28 -96.00 -28.07
C ILE A 131 58.29 -96.95 -29.27
N LYS A 132 59.46 -97.30 -29.77
CA LYS A 132 59.60 -98.25 -30.88
C LYS A 132 60.61 -99.33 -30.52
N GLY A 133 60.18 -100.59 -30.55
CA GLY A 133 61.09 -101.73 -30.39
C GLY A 133 62.10 -101.81 -31.53
N LYS A 134 63.32 -102.27 -31.25
CA LYS A 134 64.34 -102.50 -32.28
C LYS A 134 64.51 -103.98 -32.57
N ASP A 135 64.89 -104.23 -33.82
CA ASP A 135 65.29 -105.54 -34.33
C ASP A 135 66.71 -105.87 -33.85
N SER A 136 66.82 -106.81 -32.92
CA SER A 136 68.09 -107.35 -32.43
C SER A 136 68.27 -108.80 -32.91
N TRP A 137 69.31 -109.49 -32.47
CA TRP A 137 69.52 -110.89 -32.91
C TRP A 137 68.81 -111.90 -32.00
N CYS A 138 68.45 -111.53 -30.77
CA CYS A 138 67.41 -112.12 -29.93
C CYS A 138 67.07 -111.33 -28.64
N ASN A 139 65.78 -111.30 -28.28
CA ASN A 139 65.17 -110.58 -27.14
C ASN A 139 64.74 -109.14 -27.47
N ASP A 140 63.78 -109.03 -28.39
CA ASP A 140 63.29 -107.76 -28.95
C ASP A 140 62.17 -107.10 -28.13
N GLY A 141 61.82 -107.72 -27.00
CA GLY A 141 60.74 -107.29 -26.10
C GLY A 141 61.21 -106.30 -25.04
N VAL A 142 60.48 -105.19 -24.88
CA VAL A 142 60.72 -104.15 -23.88
C VAL A 142 59.47 -103.93 -23.06
N ASP A 143 59.52 -104.30 -21.78
CA ASP A 143 58.57 -103.81 -20.78
C ASP A 143 59.00 -102.40 -20.37
N TYR A 144 58.23 -101.38 -20.74
CA TYR A 144 58.55 -100.00 -20.38
C TYR A 144 57.54 -99.39 -19.42
N THR A 145 58.02 -98.45 -18.61
CA THR A 145 57.22 -97.59 -17.75
C THR A 145 57.47 -96.14 -18.17
N LEU A 146 56.39 -95.42 -18.49
CA LEU A 146 56.41 -93.98 -18.70
C LEU A 146 55.96 -93.29 -17.42
N THR A 147 56.68 -92.26 -16.99
CA THR A 147 56.33 -91.41 -15.84
C THR A 147 56.30 -89.95 -16.31
N PRO A 148 55.14 -89.45 -16.78
CA PRO A 148 54.98 -88.07 -17.19
C PRO A 148 54.98 -87.12 -15.99
N SER A 149 55.60 -85.96 -16.13
CA SER A 149 55.52 -84.83 -15.20
C SER A 149 55.43 -83.52 -15.99
N LEU A 150 54.40 -82.72 -15.69
CA LEU A 150 54.23 -81.35 -16.21
C LEU A 150 54.72 -80.36 -15.15
N ASN A 151 55.73 -79.56 -15.48
CA ASN A 151 56.01 -78.33 -14.73
C ASN A 151 55.16 -77.21 -15.35
N GLN A 152 54.38 -76.55 -14.50
CA GLN A 152 53.37 -75.54 -14.86
C GLN A 152 53.77 -74.14 -14.37
N ASP A 153 55.01 -73.97 -13.89
CA ASP A 153 55.45 -72.74 -13.22
C ASP A 153 55.49 -71.54 -14.18
N ASN A 154 55.61 -71.79 -15.49
CA ASN A 154 55.58 -70.76 -16.54
C ASN A 154 54.38 -70.94 -17.47
N ARG A 155 53.30 -71.58 -16.99
CA ARG A 155 52.10 -71.76 -17.80
C ARG A 155 51.48 -70.41 -18.12
N ASP A 156 51.10 -70.24 -19.39
CA ASP A 156 50.32 -69.11 -19.90
C ASP A 156 49.14 -69.74 -20.68
N THR A 157 47.98 -69.81 -20.03
CA THR A 157 46.84 -70.60 -20.49
C THR A 157 46.08 -69.93 -21.64
N ASP A 158 45.92 -68.62 -21.60
CA ASP A 158 45.20 -67.83 -22.62
C ASP A 158 46.11 -67.15 -23.67
N GLU A 159 47.42 -67.30 -23.48
CA GLU A 159 48.50 -66.92 -24.39
C GLU A 159 48.73 -65.41 -24.55
N ASP A 160 48.27 -64.58 -23.61
CA ASP A 160 48.35 -63.12 -23.67
C ASP A 160 49.74 -62.54 -23.31
N GLY A 161 50.59 -63.36 -22.69
CA GLY A 161 51.96 -63.00 -22.30
C GLY A 161 52.18 -62.81 -20.81
N PHE A 162 51.12 -62.89 -19.99
CA PHE A 162 51.21 -63.06 -18.54
C PHE A 162 51.22 -64.55 -18.19
N VAL A 163 51.90 -64.91 -17.10
CA VAL A 163 51.99 -66.30 -16.64
C VAL A 163 50.85 -66.51 -15.64
N ASP A 164 50.14 -67.65 -15.65
CA ASP A 164 48.96 -67.94 -14.81
C ASP A 164 49.14 -67.63 -13.30
N ASN A 165 50.38 -67.62 -12.78
CA ASN A 165 50.67 -67.32 -11.38
C ASN A 165 50.83 -65.81 -11.09
N GLU A 166 50.97 -65.00 -12.13
CA GLU A 166 51.11 -63.54 -12.15
C GLU A 166 49.93 -62.87 -12.88
N ASP A 167 49.10 -63.65 -13.58
CA ASP A 167 47.90 -63.24 -14.30
C ASP A 167 46.64 -63.40 -13.42
N ASP A 168 45.94 -62.29 -13.18
CA ASP A 168 44.71 -62.23 -12.40
C ASP A 168 43.48 -62.69 -13.21
N CYS A 169 43.63 -62.82 -14.54
CA CYS A 169 42.62 -63.24 -15.50
C CYS A 169 43.09 -64.41 -16.38
N ASP A 170 43.73 -65.42 -15.78
CA ASP A 170 44.38 -66.61 -16.38
C ASP A 170 43.64 -67.41 -17.48
N LEU A 171 42.37 -67.10 -17.78
CA LEU A 171 41.56 -67.73 -18.83
C LEU A 171 41.06 -66.74 -19.89
N VAL A 172 41.36 -65.44 -19.75
CA VAL A 172 40.79 -64.34 -20.55
C VAL A 172 41.89 -63.35 -20.89
N SER A 173 42.33 -63.39 -22.15
CA SER A 173 43.45 -62.57 -22.62
C SER A 173 43.26 -61.08 -22.35
N GLY A 174 44.29 -60.45 -21.79
CA GLY A 174 44.30 -59.05 -21.41
C GLY A 174 45.64 -58.35 -21.55
N THR A 175 45.65 -57.06 -21.17
CA THR A 175 46.85 -56.21 -21.22
C THR A 175 47.02 -55.29 -20.02
N SER A 176 46.10 -55.32 -19.06
CA SER A 176 46.16 -54.48 -17.86
C SER A 176 47.41 -54.78 -17.02
N THR A 177 47.89 -53.77 -16.30
CA THR A 177 49.14 -53.83 -15.52
C THR A 177 49.11 -53.12 -14.17
N ASN A 178 48.13 -52.26 -13.89
CA ASN A 178 48.12 -51.39 -12.70
C ASN A 178 47.30 -51.95 -11.52
N ASP A 179 46.11 -52.51 -11.76
CA ASP A 179 45.23 -53.06 -10.73
C ASP A 179 45.21 -54.59 -10.74
N ARG A 180 44.84 -55.19 -11.87
CA ARG A 180 44.86 -56.62 -12.13
C ARG A 180 45.77 -56.85 -13.33
N GLN A 181 46.72 -57.76 -13.26
CA GLN A 181 47.61 -58.06 -14.38
C GLN A 181 46.95 -59.08 -15.32
N GLY A 182 47.12 -58.92 -16.64
CA GLY A 182 46.60 -59.87 -17.64
C GLY A 182 45.09 -59.84 -17.86
N CYS A 183 44.37 -58.85 -17.32
CA CYS A 183 42.95 -58.68 -17.54
C CYS A 183 42.64 -57.77 -18.75
N PRO A 184 41.43 -57.88 -19.33
CA PRO A 184 41.01 -56.99 -20.42
C PRO A 184 41.16 -55.51 -20.05
N ASP A 185 41.74 -54.73 -20.95
CA ASP A 185 41.98 -53.29 -20.84
C ASP A 185 41.66 -52.69 -22.22
N SER A 186 40.46 -52.11 -22.34
CA SER A 186 39.87 -51.73 -23.63
C SER A 186 40.52 -50.49 -24.25
N ASP A 187 41.10 -49.59 -23.45
CA ASP A 187 41.70 -48.35 -23.93
C ASP A 187 43.22 -48.26 -23.76
N SER A 188 43.82 -49.31 -23.19
CA SER A 188 45.27 -49.52 -23.05
C SER A 188 45.96 -48.52 -22.12
N ASP A 189 45.27 -48.04 -21.08
CA ASP A 189 45.85 -47.17 -20.06
C ASP A 189 46.51 -47.93 -18.89
N GLY A 190 46.32 -49.25 -18.88
CA GLY A 190 46.88 -50.19 -17.92
C GLY A 190 45.95 -50.56 -16.77
N TRP A 191 44.75 -50.00 -16.66
CA TRP A 191 43.72 -50.42 -15.70
C TRP A 191 42.75 -51.41 -16.35
N SER A 192 42.29 -52.40 -15.58
CA SER A 192 41.43 -53.45 -16.12
C SER A 192 39.95 -53.04 -16.21
N ASP A 193 39.29 -53.42 -17.30
CA ASP A 193 37.84 -53.25 -17.49
C ASP A 193 37.05 -53.90 -16.33
N PRO A 194 35.89 -53.34 -15.95
CA PRO A 194 35.05 -53.91 -14.91
C PRO A 194 34.34 -55.19 -15.38
N ASP A 195 34.29 -56.20 -14.50
CA ASP A 195 33.61 -57.48 -14.74
C ASP A 195 32.72 -57.92 -13.56
N GLU A 196 32.15 -59.13 -13.64
CA GLU A 196 31.21 -59.66 -12.63
C GLU A 196 31.85 -59.82 -11.22
N GLY A 197 33.18 -59.93 -11.13
CA GLY A 197 33.93 -60.11 -9.88
C GLY A 197 34.75 -58.90 -9.45
N TRP A 198 35.09 -57.99 -10.37
CA TRP A 198 35.91 -56.80 -10.13
C TRP A 198 35.20 -55.58 -10.73
N THR A 199 34.50 -54.83 -9.88
CA THR A 199 33.76 -53.63 -10.30
C THR A 199 34.61 -52.38 -10.09
N THR A 200 34.15 -51.22 -10.55
CA THR A 200 34.80 -49.92 -10.29
C THR A 200 35.03 -49.65 -8.81
N ASN A 201 34.12 -50.11 -7.93
CA ASN A 201 34.28 -50.05 -6.47
C ASN A 201 35.47 -50.87 -5.94
N ASN A 202 35.97 -51.82 -6.72
CA ASN A 202 37.12 -52.65 -6.40
C ASN A 202 38.42 -52.11 -7.00
N GLY A 203 38.37 -51.04 -7.78
CA GLY A 203 39.52 -50.46 -8.48
C GLY A 203 39.62 -50.85 -9.95
N ALA A 204 38.58 -51.45 -10.53
CA ALA A 204 38.47 -51.58 -11.98
C ALA A 204 38.35 -50.20 -12.63
N ASP A 205 38.74 -50.11 -13.89
CA ASP A 205 38.66 -48.90 -14.70
C ASP A 205 37.22 -48.35 -14.76
N ALA A 206 37.04 -47.14 -14.23
CA ALA A 206 35.77 -46.43 -14.27
C ALA A 206 35.40 -45.92 -15.66
N PHE A 207 36.38 -45.74 -16.55
CA PHE A 207 36.21 -45.23 -17.91
C PHE A 207 36.91 -46.11 -18.96
N PRO A 208 36.40 -47.34 -19.25
CA PRO A 208 37.02 -48.35 -20.13
C PRO A 208 37.25 -47.96 -21.60
N THR A 209 36.97 -46.71 -21.97
CA THR A 209 37.11 -46.21 -23.34
C THR A 209 37.83 -44.86 -23.40
N GLN A 210 38.30 -44.35 -22.27
CA GLN A 210 38.94 -43.06 -22.13
C GLN A 210 40.27 -43.22 -21.41
N SER A 211 41.34 -43.48 -22.17
CA SER A 211 42.67 -43.85 -21.64
C SER A 211 43.38 -42.77 -20.80
N SER A 212 42.73 -41.63 -20.58
CA SER A 212 43.21 -40.56 -19.74
C SER A 212 42.50 -40.49 -18.38
N GLN A 213 41.49 -41.32 -18.15
CA GLN A 213 40.68 -41.42 -16.94
C GLN A 213 40.50 -42.88 -16.58
N TRP A 214 40.64 -43.23 -15.30
CA TRP A 214 40.49 -44.62 -14.84
C TRP A 214 39.81 -44.76 -13.48
N ILE A 215 39.63 -43.65 -12.77
CA ILE A 215 39.05 -43.61 -11.42
C ILE A 215 37.98 -42.52 -11.37
N ASP A 216 36.88 -42.84 -10.71
CA ASP A 216 35.75 -41.96 -10.40
C ASP A 216 35.42 -42.14 -8.92
N SER A 217 35.96 -41.25 -8.09
CA SER A 217 35.93 -41.42 -6.63
C SER A 217 34.56 -41.15 -6.01
N ASP A 218 33.69 -40.36 -6.65
CA ASP A 218 32.37 -39.99 -6.12
C ASP A 218 31.18 -40.46 -6.98
N ASN A 219 31.46 -41.13 -8.08
CA ASN A 219 30.52 -41.76 -9.02
C ASN A 219 29.63 -40.74 -9.75
N ASP A 220 30.18 -39.61 -10.15
CA ASP A 220 29.47 -38.58 -10.89
C ASP A 220 29.62 -38.67 -12.42
N GLY A 221 30.56 -39.49 -12.89
CA GLY A 221 30.81 -39.71 -14.31
C GLY A 221 31.92 -38.82 -14.89
N PHE A 222 32.65 -38.07 -14.07
CA PHE A 222 33.89 -37.39 -14.42
C PHE A 222 35.07 -38.06 -13.72
N GLY A 223 36.23 -38.11 -14.38
CA GLY A 223 37.38 -38.86 -13.87
C GLY A 223 38.37 -38.00 -13.09
N ASP A 224 38.89 -38.53 -11.97
CA ASP A 224 39.72 -37.75 -11.03
C ASP A 224 41.08 -37.31 -11.60
N ASN A 225 41.53 -37.84 -12.75
CA ASN A 225 42.81 -37.45 -13.31
C ASN A 225 42.72 -36.05 -13.91
N ILE A 226 43.19 -35.06 -13.17
CA ILE A 226 43.14 -33.63 -13.54
C ILE A 226 43.78 -33.27 -14.89
N ASN A 227 44.64 -34.12 -15.44
CA ASN A 227 45.24 -33.91 -16.76
C ASN A 227 44.55 -34.69 -17.89
N GLY A 228 43.47 -35.40 -17.57
CA GLY A 228 42.69 -36.18 -18.50
C GLY A 228 41.67 -35.35 -19.27
N PHE A 229 40.87 -36.05 -20.07
CA PHE A 229 39.70 -35.46 -20.73
C PHE A 229 38.61 -35.16 -19.70
N GLU A 230 38.01 -33.97 -19.79
CA GLU A 230 36.92 -33.48 -18.91
C GLU A 230 37.13 -33.91 -17.45
N PRO A 231 38.24 -33.50 -16.83
CA PRO A 231 38.62 -34.01 -15.52
C PRO A 231 37.67 -33.53 -14.44
N ASP A 232 37.42 -34.38 -13.45
CA ASP A 232 36.69 -33.99 -12.26
C ASP A 232 37.52 -33.02 -11.41
N HIS A 233 37.01 -31.80 -11.26
CA HIS A 233 37.59 -30.77 -10.43
C HIS A 233 37.08 -30.82 -8.97
N CYS A 234 36.10 -31.67 -8.67
CA CYS A 234 35.58 -32.02 -7.34
C CYS A 234 35.64 -33.52 -7.03
N PRO A 235 36.80 -34.21 -7.09
CA PRO A 235 36.91 -35.69 -7.06
C PRO A 235 36.21 -36.46 -5.94
N TYR A 236 35.80 -35.78 -4.86
CA TYR A 236 35.22 -36.41 -3.67
C TYR A 236 33.81 -35.91 -3.36
N ARG A 237 33.25 -35.04 -4.19
CA ARG A 237 31.91 -34.49 -4.00
C ARG A 237 31.16 -34.46 -5.32
N ARG A 238 30.28 -35.44 -5.42
CA ARG A 238 29.43 -35.68 -6.58
C ARG A 238 28.83 -34.41 -7.15
N GLY A 239 29.20 -34.09 -8.39
CA GLY A 239 28.73 -32.94 -9.14
C GLY A 239 28.22 -33.31 -10.53
N TYR A 240 27.69 -32.34 -11.28
CA TYR A 240 27.22 -32.58 -12.65
C TYR A 240 27.47 -31.40 -13.59
N SER A 241 28.20 -30.37 -13.16
CA SER A 241 28.62 -29.25 -14.01
C SER A 241 29.42 -29.76 -15.21
N ASN A 242 29.22 -29.12 -16.36
CA ASN A 242 29.80 -29.56 -17.64
C ASN A 242 30.14 -28.45 -18.65
N LEU A 243 30.00 -27.18 -18.27
CA LEU A 243 30.33 -26.03 -19.13
C LEU A 243 31.64 -25.33 -18.72
N ASP A 244 31.94 -25.31 -17.42
CA ASP A 244 33.11 -24.68 -16.85
C ASP A 244 34.05 -25.70 -16.18
N ARG A 245 33.73 -26.09 -14.94
CA ARG A 245 34.54 -26.90 -14.06
C ARG A 245 33.81 -28.22 -13.92
N PHE A 246 34.24 -29.23 -14.67
CA PHE A 246 33.56 -30.53 -14.76
C PHE A 246 33.54 -31.27 -13.41
N GLY A 247 32.46 -32.02 -13.15
CA GLY A 247 32.30 -32.87 -11.97
C GLY A 247 32.00 -32.15 -10.66
N CYS A 248 31.61 -30.88 -10.73
CA CYS A 248 31.33 -30.07 -9.56
C CYS A 248 29.86 -29.81 -9.33
N LEU A 249 29.53 -29.38 -8.11
CA LEU A 249 28.17 -29.08 -7.74
C LEU A 249 27.60 -28.03 -8.70
N ASP A 250 26.47 -28.38 -9.30
CA ASP A 250 25.65 -27.52 -10.14
C ASP A 250 24.25 -27.66 -9.55
N SER A 251 23.86 -26.66 -8.75
CA SER A 251 22.66 -26.73 -7.92
C SER A 251 21.37 -26.55 -8.71
N ASP A 252 21.41 -25.99 -9.92
CA ASP A 252 20.23 -25.66 -10.71
C ASP A 252 20.15 -26.37 -12.07
N GLY A 253 21.26 -26.98 -12.50
CA GLY A 253 21.37 -27.87 -13.64
C GLY A 253 21.59 -27.15 -14.97
N ASP A 254 22.11 -25.93 -14.97
CA ASP A 254 22.42 -25.18 -16.19
C ASP A 254 23.77 -25.53 -16.82
N GLY A 255 24.58 -26.30 -16.11
CA GLY A 255 25.90 -26.78 -16.53
C GLY A 255 27.08 -25.97 -15.98
N TRP A 256 26.86 -24.83 -15.34
CA TRP A 256 27.89 -24.05 -14.64
C TRP A 256 28.01 -24.51 -13.19
N SER A 257 29.23 -24.49 -12.66
CA SER A 257 29.49 -24.96 -11.30
C SER A 257 29.25 -23.86 -10.25
N ASP A 258 28.63 -24.24 -9.13
CA ASP A 258 28.50 -23.42 -7.93
C ASP A 258 29.88 -22.93 -7.47
N ALA A 259 29.91 -21.72 -6.89
CA ALA A 259 31.12 -21.22 -6.25
C ALA A 259 31.57 -22.09 -5.06
N ASP A 260 32.86 -22.37 -5.00
CA ASP A 260 33.55 -22.98 -3.84
C ASP A 260 34.70 -22.06 -3.38
N PRO A 261 34.42 -20.90 -2.75
CA PRO A 261 35.45 -19.94 -2.36
C PRO A 261 36.48 -20.50 -1.37
N GLY A 262 36.14 -21.60 -0.69
CA GLY A 262 37.00 -22.27 0.28
C GLY A 262 37.91 -23.34 -0.34
N GLY A 263 37.63 -23.78 -1.57
CA GLY A 263 38.25 -24.97 -2.15
C GLY A 263 38.03 -26.21 -1.26
N LEU A 264 36.84 -26.31 -0.65
CA LEU A 264 36.52 -27.40 0.28
C LEU A 264 36.14 -28.68 -0.46
N ASP A 265 35.51 -28.51 -1.61
CA ASP A 265 35.02 -29.59 -2.46
C ASP A 265 35.95 -29.79 -3.65
N GLY A 266 36.60 -28.71 -4.09
CA GLY A 266 37.49 -28.68 -5.23
C GLY A 266 38.97 -28.94 -5.01
N VAL A 267 39.67 -29.09 -6.14
CA VAL A 267 41.14 -29.05 -6.18
C VAL A 267 41.73 -27.66 -5.87
N GLU A 268 40.95 -26.59 -6.07
CA GLU A 268 41.32 -25.21 -5.77
C GLU A 268 40.09 -24.32 -5.45
N PRO A 269 40.27 -23.15 -4.80
CA PRO A 269 39.20 -22.19 -4.60
C PRO A 269 38.59 -21.68 -5.90
N TRP A 270 37.27 -21.53 -5.93
CA TRP A 270 36.49 -21.16 -7.10
C TRP A 270 35.45 -20.10 -6.73
N PHE A 271 35.61 -18.90 -7.28
CA PHE A 271 34.77 -17.74 -6.94
C PHE A 271 33.71 -17.53 -8.01
N ALA A 272 32.53 -17.08 -7.59
CA ALA A 272 31.48 -16.61 -8.48
C ALA A 272 31.97 -15.45 -9.36
N HIS A 273 31.40 -15.33 -10.55
CA HIS A 273 31.52 -14.13 -11.37
C HIS A 273 31.14 -12.87 -10.53
N PRO A 274 31.83 -11.73 -10.72
CA PRO A 274 32.90 -11.44 -11.67
C PRO A 274 34.31 -11.73 -11.12
N ASN A 275 34.44 -12.07 -9.83
CA ASN A 275 35.74 -12.35 -9.21
C ASN A 275 36.36 -13.68 -9.69
N GLY A 276 35.54 -14.61 -10.14
CA GLY A 276 35.95 -15.85 -10.81
C GLY A 276 35.03 -16.19 -11.98
N SER A 277 34.84 -17.48 -12.22
CA SER A 277 34.02 -17.98 -13.34
C SER A 277 32.97 -19.00 -12.88
N ALA A 278 32.80 -19.16 -11.57
CA ALA A 278 31.70 -19.95 -11.04
C ALA A 278 30.37 -19.24 -11.28
N ASP A 279 29.31 -20.02 -11.26
CA ASP A 279 27.95 -19.55 -11.33
C ASP A 279 27.66 -18.52 -10.21
N ALA A 280 27.30 -17.31 -10.62
CA ALA A 280 26.86 -16.24 -9.73
C ALA A 280 25.44 -16.45 -9.19
N PHE A 281 24.63 -17.28 -9.85
CA PHE A 281 23.25 -17.58 -9.49
C PHE A 281 22.98 -19.10 -9.36
N PRO A 282 23.50 -19.78 -8.32
CA PRO A 282 23.42 -21.24 -8.12
C PRO A 282 22.03 -21.89 -8.10
N PHE A 283 20.96 -21.11 -8.20
CA PHE A 283 19.57 -21.57 -8.12
C PHE A 283 18.69 -21.01 -9.25
N THR A 284 19.29 -20.35 -10.25
CA THR A 284 18.58 -19.69 -11.36
C THR A 284 19.15 -20.16 -12.70
N PRO A 285 18.62 -21.25 -13.31
CA PRO A 285 19.25 -21.92 -14.46
C PRO A 285 19.39 -21.11 -15.76
N SER A 286 18.91 -19.88 -15.75
CA SER A 286 18.96 -18.96 -16.87
C SER A 286 20.03 -17.88 -16.69
N GLN A 287 20.72 -17.82 -15.55
CA GLN A 287 21.68 -16.79 -15.17
C GLN A 287 22.91 -17.45 -14.56
N TRP A 288 24.11 -17.00 -14.93
CA TRP A 288 25.36 -17.50 -14.35
C TRP A 288 26.48 -16.47 -14.25
N ASN A 289 26.33 -15.32 -14.91
CA ASN A 289 27.23 -14.18 -14.82
C ASN A 289 26.50 -12.98 -14.22
N ASP A 290 27.20 -12.27 -13.35
CA ASP A 290 26.81 -10.98 -12.74
C ASP A 290 28.03 -10.04 -12.83
N THR A 291 28.04 -9.11 -13.78
CA THR A 291 29.24 -8.31 -14.11
C THR A 291 29.55 -7.22 -13.10
N ASP A 292 28.55 -6.69 -12.39
CA ASP A 292 28.70 -5.58 -11.47
C ASP A 292 28.26 -5.86 -10.01
N GLU A 293 28.01 -7.15 -9.71
CA GLU A 293 27.76 -7.70 -8.38
C GLU A 293 26.47 -7.15 -7.72
N ASP A 294 25.46 -6.84 -8.52
CA ASP A 294 24.21 -6.26 -8.04
C ASP A 294 23.10 -7.30 -7.81
N GLY A 295 23.34 -8.55 -8.20
CA GLY A 295 22.41 -9.66 -8.05
C GLY A 295 21.39 -9.77 -9.18
N PHE A 296 21.60 -9.11 -10.32
CA PHE A 296 20.87 -9.31 -11.56
C PHE A 296 21.77 -9.96 -12.61
N GLY A 297 21.21 -10.88 -13.39
CA GLY A 297 22.02 -11.73 -14.25
C GLY A 297 22.23 -11.14 -15.64
N ASP A 298 23.44 -11.31 -16.17
CA ASP A 298 23.84 -10.73 -17.45
C ASP A 298 23.10 -11.32 -18.66
N ASN A 299 22.60 -12.56 -18.57
CA ASN A 299 21.88 -13.20 -19.67
C ASN A 299 20.53 -12.54 -19.88
N TRP A 300 20.12 -12.42 -21.14
CA TRP A 300 18.96 -11.59 -21.49
C TRP A 300 17.93 -12.30 -22.35
N ALA A 301 16.66 -11.97 -22.14
CA ALA A 301 15.53 -12.46 -22.92
C ALA A 301 15.14 -11.52 -24.06
N ASP A 302 15.30 -10.20 -23.88
CA ASP A 302 14.92 -9.22 -24.90
C ASP A 302 15.87 -9.30 -26.11
N GLY A 303 15.35 -9.80 -27.23
CA GLY A 303 16.11 -9.92 -28.48
C GLY A 303 16.58 -8.58 -29.05
N SER A 304 16.03 -7.45 -28.61
CA SER A 304 16.48 -6.11 -28.99
C SER A 304 17.91 -5.81 -28.50
N TRP A 305 18.36 -6.48 -27.44
CA TRP A 305 19.70 -6.30 -26.84
C TRP A 305 20.80 -7.14 -27.51
N ASN A 306 20.45 -8.02 -28.45
CA ASN A 306 21.39 -8.93 -29.09
C ASN A 306 22.56 -8.20 -29.78
N GLU A 307 22.30 -7.10 -30.47
CA GLU A 307 23.34 -6.38 -31.22
C GLU A 307 24.40 -5.75 -30.29
N THR A 308 23.98 -5.23 -29.14
CA THR A 308 24.86 -4.56 -28.17
C THR A 308 25.55 -5.57 -27.26
N ARG A 309 24.80 -6.49 -26.65
CA ARG A 309 25.31 -7.39 -25.62
C ARG A 309 26.21 -8.51 -26.13
N MET A 310 25.96 -9.03 -27.34
CA MET A 310 26.88 -9.99 -27.94
C MET A 310 28.29 -9.41 -28.17
N ASN A 311 28.40 -8.10 -28.39
CA ASN A 311 29.69 -7.44 -28.57
C ASN A 311 30.44 -7.24 -27.24
N TRP A 312 29.74 -7.29 -26.11
CA TRP A 312 30.33 -7.15 -24.77
C TRP A 312 30.81 -8.49 -24.19
N SER A 313 30.26 -9.62 -24.66
CA SER A 313 30.64 -10.97 -24.20
C SER A 313 30.44 -11.19 -22.69
N ILE A 314 29.44 -10.54 -22.10
CA ILE A 314 29.09 -10.62 -20.67
C ILE A 314 28.11 -11.75 -20.34
N GLY A 315 27.34 -12.21 -21.33
CA GLY A 315 26.35 -13.27 -21.18
C GLY A 315 25.86 -13.75 -22.54
N VAL A 316 24.74 -14.46 -22.54
CA VAL A 316 24.11 -14.96 -23.76
C VAL A 316 22.63 -14.60 -23.83
N TRP A 317 22.08 -14.60 -25.04
CA TRP A 317 20.64 -14.55 -25.21
C TRP A 317 20.01 -15.87 -24.76
N TYR A 318 19.10 -15.79 -23.80
CA TYR A 318 18.35 -16.92 -23.26
C TYR A 318 16.87 -16.55 -23.26
N ALA A 319 16.05 -17.29 -24.03
CA ALA A 319 14.67 -16.89 -24.35
C ALA A 319 13.78 -16.58 -23.14
N ASN A 320 14.05 -17.21 -21.99
CA ASN A 320 13.33 -17.00 -20.74
C ASN A 320 14.29 -16.64 -19.59
N ALA A 321 15.23 -15.72 -19.85
CA ALA A 321 16.14 -15.22 -18.81
C ALA A 321 15.34 -14.59 -17.66
N SER A 322 15.57 -15.07 -16.45
CA SER A 322 14.95 -14.53 -15.23
C SER A 322 15.71 -13.28 -14.79
N GLN A 323 14.99 -12.18 -14.54
CA GLN A 323 15.53 -10.91 -14.03
C GLN A 323 16.84 -10.48 -14.73
N PRO A 324 16.82 -10.32 -16.07
CA PRO A 324 18.01 -9.95 -16.82
C PRO A 324 18.40 -8.52 -16.45
N ASP A 325 19.64 -8.34 -16.01
CA ASP A 325 20.17 -7.04 -15.67
C ASP A 325 20.17 -6.15 -16.91
N ALA A 326 19.53 -4.98 -16.87
CA ALA A 326 19.46 -3.99 -17.92
C ALA A 326 20.70 -3.07 -17.95
N CYS A 327 21.42 -2.93 -16.83
CA CYS A 327 22.56 -2.04 -16.61
C CYS A 327 23.83 -2.79 -16.14
N PRO A 328 24.36 -3.78 -16.89
CA PRO A 328 25.39 -4.76 -16.47
C PRO A 328 26.81 -4.23 -16.19
N PHE A 329 26.99 -2.92 -16.09
CA PHE A 329 28.27 -2.31 -15.75
C PHE A 329 28.12 -1.23 -14.66
N VAL A 330 26.92 -1.08 -14.12
CA VAL A 330 26.56 -0.06 -13.14
C VAL A 330 25.62 -0.70 -12.15
N THR A 331 26.18 -1.09 -11.00
CA THR A 331 25.45 -1.68 -9.88
C THR A 331 24.15 -0.92 -9.62
N GLY A 332 23.03 -1.63 -9.70
CA GLY A 332 21.70 -1.10 -9.51
C GLY A 332 20.78 -2.06 -8.79
N PHE A 333 19.62 -1.58 -8.34
CA PHE A 333 18.69 -2.39 -7.54
C PHE A 333 17.23 -2.21 -7.92
N SER A 334 16.93 -1.59 -9.06
CA SER A 334 15.57 -1.48 -9.59
C SER A 334 14.95 -2.86 -9.87
N LEU A 335 13.64 -2.96 -9.65
CA LEU A 335 12.87 -4.20 -9.64
C LEU A 335 11.60 -4.17 -10.51
N GLU A 336 11.13 -2.99 -10.93
CA GLU A 336 9.82 -2.86 -11.61
C GLU A 336 9.94 -2.68 -13.12
N ASP A 337 10.88 -1.87 -13.61
CA ASP A 337 11.07 -1.61 -15.04
C ASP A 337 12.31 -2.29 -15.62
N ARG A 338 13.49 -1.72 -15.38
CA ARG A 338 14.78 -2.17 -15.89
C ARG A 338 15.55 -2.76 -14.74
N PHE A 339 15.47 -4.08 -14.54
CA PHE A 339 16.20 -4.78 -13.48
C PHE A 339 17.69 -4.42 -13.44
N GLY A 340 18.30 -4.25 -12.27
CA GLY A 340 19.74 -3.98 -12.11
C GLY A 340 20.21 -2.58 -12.51
N CYS A 341 19.30 -1.64 -12.74
CA CYS A 341 19.66 -0.23 -12.96
C CYS A 341 19.64 0.58 -11.64
N PRO A 342 20.34 1.73 -11.59
CA PRO A 342 20.29 2.61 -10.43
C PRO A 342 18.86 3.02 -10.08
N ASP A 343 18.56 2.99 -8.80
CA ASP A 343 17.29 3.38 -8.18
C ASP A 343 17.66 4.14 -6.90
N ALA A 344 17.59 5.46 -6.95
CA ALA A 344 18.17 6.32 -5.92
C ALA A 344 17.33 6.40 -4.64
N ASP A 345 16.02 6.23 -4.74
CA ASP A 345 15.10 6.33 -3.60
C ASP A 345 14.54 4.98 -3.12
N SER A 346 14.83 3.91 -3.86
CA SER A 346 14.51 2.51 -3.56
C SER A 346 13.01 2.18 -3.65
N ASP A 347 12.29 2.81 -4.57
CA ASP A 347 10.88 2.48 -4.85
C ASP A 347 10.69 1.34 -5.86
N GLY A 348 11.78 0.91 -6.51
CA GLY A 348 11.83 -0.18 -7.47
C GLY A 348 11.90 0.26 -8.93
N TRP A 349 11.68 1.53 -9.26
CA TRP A 349 11.79 2.07 -10.61
C TRP A 349 13.18 2.64 -10.86
N SER A 350 13.69 2.46 -12.08
CA SER A 350 15.05 2.89 -12.40
C SER A 350 15.15 4.38 -12.70
N ASP A 351 16.21 5.02 -12.19
CA ASP A 351 16.56 6.41 -12.46
C ASP A 351 16.67 6.66 -13.98
N PRO A 352 16.30 7.86 -14.46
CA PRO A 352 16.40 8.21 -15.86
C PRO A 352 17.86 8.39 -16.30
N ASP A 353 18.19 7.87 -17.48
CA ASP A 353 19.48 8.05 -18.13
C ASP A 353 19.36 8.62 -19.56
N SER A 354 20.48 8.69 -20.27
CA SER A 354 20.54 9.28 -21.62
C SER A 354 19.73 8.52 -22.69
N ASN A 355 19.44 7.23 -22.48
CA ASN A 355 18.72 6.34 -23.40
C ASN A 355 17.34 5.91 -22.86
N TRP A 356 17.09 6.04 -21.56
CA TRP A 356 15.83 5.73 -20.88
C TRP A 356 15.40 6.91 -20.02
N THR A 357 14.51 7.74 -20.54
CA THR A 357 13.98 8.92 -19.83
C THR A 357 12.66 8.60 -19.13
N ALA A 358 12.14 9.51 -18.29
CA ALA A 358 10.79 9.38 -17.71
C ALA A 358 9.72 9.08 -18.77
N SER A 359 9.82 9.72 -19.95
CA SER A 359 8.91 9.45 -21.09
C SER A 359 9.00 8.04 -21.67
N ASN A 360 10.08 7.30 -21.39
CA ASN A 360 10.26 5.91 -21.77
C ASN A 360 9.79 4.92 -20.69
N GLY A 361 9.44 5.41 -19.49
CA GLY A 361 9.06 4.62 -18.34
C GLY A 361 10.12 4.55 -17.23
N ALA A 362 11.16 5.39 -17.28
CA ALA A 362 12.05 5.59 -16.12
C ALA A 362 11.29 6.29 -14.99
N ASP A 363 11.85 6.22 -13.80
CA ASP A 363 11.35 6.98 -12.65
C ASP A 363 11.36 8.50 -12.95
N ALA A 364 10.18 9.11 -12.88
CA ALA A 364 10.00 10.55 -13.03
C ALA A 364 10.45 11.35 -11.79
N PHE A 365 10.53 10.72 -10.62
CA PHE A 365 10.89 11.34 -9.34
C PHE A 365 11.99 10.59 -8.57
N PRO A 366 13.25 10.57 -9.05
CA PRO A 366 14.37 9.79 -8.46
C PRO A 366 14.75 10.06 -6.99
N ASP A 367 14.11 11.03 -6.34
CA ASP A 367 14.36 11.40 -4.95
C ASP A 367 13.10 11.20 -4.06
N ASN A 368 11.98 10.74 -4.63
CA ASN A 368 10.69 10.60 -3.93
C ASN A 368 10.16 9.17 -4.07
N PRO A 369 10.38 8.31 -3.05
CA PRO A 369 10.09 6.87 -3.16
C PRO A 369 8.60 6.52 -3.11
N THR A 370 7.74 7.54 -3.20
CA THR A 370 6.29 7.37 -3.26
C THR A 370 5.73 7.73 -4.64
N GLN A 371 6.55 8.19 -5.58
CA GLN A 371 6.12 8.60 -6.92
C GLN A 371 7.14 8.14 -7.96
N TRP A 372 6.66 7.56 -9.06
CA TRP A 372 7.53 7.09 -10.15
C TRP A 372 7.05 7.48 -11.56
N SER A 373 5.83 8.00 -11.68
CA SER A 373 5.18 8.31 -12.97
C SER A 373 4.63 9.72 -12.97
N ASP A 374 4.89 10.46 -14.05
CA ASP A 374 4.38 11.80 -14.33
C ASP A 374 3.94 11.81 -15.81
N ARG A 375 2.65 11.60 -16.05
CA ARG A 375 2.14 11.37 -17.41
C ARG A 375 2.03 12.64 -18.24
N ASP A 376 1.72 13.76 -17.62
CA ASP A 376 1.51 15.03 -18.31
C ASP A 376 2.66 16.03 -18.15
N ASN A 377 3.66 15.68 -17.35
CA ASN A 377 4.90 16.41 -17.10
C ASN A 377 4.69 17.74 -16.36
N ASP A 378 3.73 17.79 -15.45
CA ASP A 378 3.49 18.96 -14.60
C ASP A 378 4.31 18.95 -13.29
N GLY A 379 4.95 17.82 -12.99
CA GLY A 379 5.77 17.61 -11.81
C GLY A 379 4.99 17.14 -10.58
N TRP A 380 3.76 16.65 -10.72
CA TRP A 380 3.03 15.90 -9.71
C TRP A 380 2.92 14.43 -10.13
N GLY A 381 2.91 13.54 -9.14
CA GLY A 381 3.07 12.11 -9.38
C GLY A 381 1.74 11.37 -9.44
N ASP A 382 1.60 10.49 -10.44
CA ASP A 382 0.37 9.74 -10.70
C ASP A 382 0.05 8.68 -9.63
N ASN A 383 0.97 8.34 -8.73
CA ASN A 383 0.78 7.26 -7.78
C ASN A 383 -0.08 7.71 -6.59
N GLN A 384 -1.30 7.16 -6.53
CA GLN A 384 -2.30 7.45 -5.48
C GLN A 384 -2.26 6.46 -4.30
N SER A 385 -1.13 5.80 -4.03
CA SER A 385 -1.03 4.88 -2.90
C SER A 385 -1.20 5.61 -1.55
N GLU A 386 -1.74 4.92 -0.55
CA GLU A 386 -1.97 5.53 0.77
C GLU A 386 -0.64 5.99 1.38
N GLY A 387 -0.55 7.28 1.71
CA GLY A 387 0.67 7.89 2.25
C GLY A 387 1.65 8.40 1.19
N ALA A 388 1.30 8.30 -0.09
CA ALA A 388 2.07 8.95 -1.15
C ALA A 388 2.10 10.47 -0.97
N LEU A 389 3.24 11.07 -1.30
CA LEU A 389 3.44 12.51 -1.27
C LEU A 389 3.39 13.04 -2.71
N GLN A 390 3.03 14.31 -2.88
CA GLN A 390 3.02 14.96 -4.21
C GLN A 390 2.13 14.22 -5.22
N VAL A 391 0.94 13.80 -4.77
CA VAL A 391 -0.04 13.07 -5.58
C VAL A 391 -0.70 14.02 -6.58
N ASP A 392 -0.87 13.55 -7.80
CA ASP A 392 -1.64 14.16 -8.86
C ASP A 392 -3.06 13.55 -8.93
N ASP A 393 -4.07 14.38 -8.64
CA ASP A 393 -5.48 14.01 -8.78
C ASP A 393 -5.98 14.08 -10.24
N PHE A 394 -5.22 14.74 -11.13
CA PHE A 394 -5.52 14.89 -12.56
C PHE A 394 -4.35 14.46 -13.49
N PRO A 395 -4.02 13.16 -13.55
CA PRO A 395 -2.83 12.65 -14.24
C PRO A 395 -2.66 12.87 -15.75
N ASP A 396 -3.61 13.54 -16.40
CA ASP A 396 -3.60 13.82 -17.83
C ASP A 396 -3.84 15.31 -18.14
N ASN A 397 -3.96 16.15 -17.10
CA ASN A 397 -4.20 17.59 -17.23
C ASN A 397 -3.06 18.37 -16.55
N PRO A 398 -2.07 18.86 -17.32
CA PRO A 398 -0.85 19.44 -16.77
C PRO A 398 -1.05 20.84 -16.15
N THR A 399 -2.32 21.24 -15.97
CA THR A 399 -2.71 22.47 -15.32
C THR A 399 -3.45 22.24 -14.01
N GLN A 400 -3.77 21.00 -13.65
CA GLN A 400 -4.46 20.63 -12.42
C GLN A 400 -3.74 19.45 -11.78
N TRP A 401 -3.67 19.44 -10.45
CA TRP A 401 -3.06 18.33 -9.70
C TRP A 401 -3.70 18.07 -8.34
N LEU A 402 -4.62 18.94 -7.90
CA LEU A 402 -5.26 18.90 -6.60
C LEU A 402 -6.77 19.03 -6.76
N ASP A 403 -7.51 18.09 -6.17
CA ASP A 403 -8.98 18.11 -6.04
C ASP A 403 -9.33 17.99 -4.56
N THR A 404 -9.53 19.12 -3.88
CA THR A 404 -9.68 19.11 -2.42
C THR A 404 -10.97 18.44 -1.96
N ASP A 405 -12.04 18.50 -2.75
CA ASP A 405 -13.37 18.08 -2.35
C ASP A 405 -13.89 16.84 -3.08
N GLY A 406 -13.19 16.41 -4.13
CA GLY A 406 -13.37 15.16 -4.84
C GLY A 406 -14.45 15.18 -5.91
N ASP A 407 -14.80 16.36 -6.44
CA ASP A 407 -15.85 16.51 -7.44
C ASP A 407 -15.36 16.37 -8.90
N GLY A 408 -14.04 16.31 -9.09
CA GLY A 408 -13.40 16.19 -10.38
C GLY A 408 -13.13 17.52 -11.08
N TRP A 409 -13.17 18.65 -10.39
CA TRP A 409 -12.63 19.93 -10.83
C TRP A 409 -11.42 20.32 -9.98
N GLY A 410 -10.45 20.98 -10.61
CA GLY A 410 -9.15 21.18 -10.00
C GLY A 410 -9.00 22.55 -9.34
N ASP A 411 -8.44 22.57 -8.14
CA ASP A 411 -8.24 23.77 -7.32
C ASP A 411 -7.27 24.79 -7.95
N ASN A 412 -6.44 24.36 -8.91
CA ASN A 412 -5.33 25.18 -9.39
C ASN A 412 -5.81 26.23 -10.41
N ASN A 413 -5.89 27.49 -9.95
CA ASN A 413 -6.28 28.62 -10.78
C ASN A 413 -5.08 29.38 -11.38
N SER A 414 -4.17 28.64 -12.03
CA SER A 414 -3.04 29.25 -12.73
C SER A 414 -3.46 29.82 -14.10
N TYR A 415 -2.75 30.82 -14.63
CA TYR A 415 -3.12 31.44 -15.90
C TYR A 415 -3.09 30.42 -17.05
N GLY A 416 -4.24 30.19 -17.68
CA GLY A 416 -4.41 29.20 -18.74
C GLY A 416 -4.77 27.81 -18.23
N ALA A 417 -5.01 27.64 -16.93
CA ALA A 417 -5.55 26.42 -16.37
C ALA A 417 -6.92 26.08 -16.98
N THR A 418 -7.15 24.79 -17.12
CA THR A 418 -8.42 24.24 -17.61
C THR A 418 -9.05 23.42 -16.50
N GLN A 419 -10.39 23.28 -16.52
CA GLN A 419 -11.13 22.54 -15.49
C GLN A 419 -10.86 23.09 -14.08
N VAL A 420 -10.86 24.42 -13.96
CA VAL A 420 -10.67 25.11 -12.67
C VAL A 420 -11.96 25.03 -11.87
N ASP A 421 -11.83 24.69 -10.59
CA ASP A 421 -12.89 24.74 -9.61
C ASP A 421 -12.98 26.14 -8.97
N ASP A 422 -14.13 26.80 -9.13
CA ASP A 422 -14.42 28.08 -8.47
C ASP A 422 -14.82 27.90 -6.98
N PHE A 423 -15.19 26.68 -6.56
CA PHE A 423 -15.57 26.31 -5.20
C PHE A 423 -14.84 25.06 -4.65
N PRO A 424 -13.51 25.12 -4.39
CA PRO A 424 -12.65 23.97 -4.01
C PRO A 424 -13.00 23.19 -2.73
N LEU A 425 -14.08 23.52 -2.04
CA LEU A 425 -14.50 22.94 -0.76
C LEU A 425 -15.97 22.48 -0.78
N ILE A 426 -16.67 22.66 -1.89
CA ILE A 426 -18.10 22.41 -2.01
C ILE A 426 -18.34 21.46 -3.18
N PRO A 427 -18.36 20.12 -2.95
CA PRO A 427 -18.40 19.12 -4.03
C PRO A 427 -19.65 19.15 -4.95
N SER A 428 -20.59 20.02 -4.64
CA SER A 428 -21.83 20.22 -5.39
C SER A 428 -21.80 21.48 -6.26
N GLN A 429 -20.74 22.27 -6.20
CA GLN A 429 -20.54 23.48 -6.99
C GLN A 429 -19.11 23.47 -7.51
N TYR A 430 -18.93 23.78 -8.79
CA TYR A 430 -17.58 23.83 -9.39
C TYR A 430 -17.36 25.02 -10.32
N ARG A 431 -18.41 25.80 -10.59
CA ARG A 431 -18.38 26.88 -11.56
C ARG A 431 -19.24 28.04 -11.12
N ASP A 432 -18.68 29.23 -11.26
CA ASP A 432 -19.35 30.52 -11.06
C ASP A 432 -19.24 31.31 -12.38
N THR A 433 -20.32 31.34 -13.16
CA THR A 433 -20.26 31.92 -14.51
C THR A 433 -20.17 33.45 -14.52
N ASP A 434 -20.75 34.14 -13.54
CA ASP A 434 -20.80 35.60 -13.48
C ASP A 434 -19.94 36.21 -12.35
N GLY A 435 -19.41 35.37 -11.46
CA GLY A 435 -18.46 35.74 -10.41
C GLY A 435 -19.11 36.27 -9.14
N ASP A 436 -20.39 35.97 -8.91
CA ASP A 436 -21.17 36.51 -7.80
C ASP A 436 -20.97 35.76 -6.47
N GLY A 437 -20.27 34.63 -6.50
CA GLY A 437 -19.96 33.80 -5.35
C GLY A 437 -20.97 32.68 -5.09
N TYR A 438 -21.96 32.47 -5.96
CA TYR A 438 -22.89 31.34 -5.94
C TYR A 438 -22.65 30.42 -7.13
N GLY A 439 -22.76 29.11 -6.91
CA GLY A 439 -22.41 28.14 -7.94
C GLY A 439 -23.56 27.85 -8.91
N ASP A 440 -23.23 27.70 -10.20
CA ASP A 440 -24.19 27.51 -11.29
C ASP A 440 -25.12 26.28 -11.13
N ASP A 441 -24.77 25.27 -10.31
CA ASP A 441 -25.65 24.11 -10.08
C ASP A 441 -26.73 24.46 -9.06
N ILE A 442 -27.92 24.77 -9.57
CA ILE A 442 -29.11 25.06 -8.77
C ILE A 442 -29.49 23.95 -7.75
N ASN A 443 -29.06 22.70 -7.96
CA ASN A 443 -29.34 21.61 -7.02
C ASN A 443 -28.23 21.41 -5.99
N GLY A 444 -27.12 22.14 -6.12
CA GLY A 444 -26.01 22.14 -5.18
C GLY A 444 -26.28 23.00 -3.94
N PHE A 445 -25.29 23.05 -3.06
CA PHE A 445 -25.31 23.93 -1.91
C PHE A 445 -25.34 25.40 -2.37
N GLU A 446 -26.32 26.17 -1.87
CA GLU A 446 -26.51 27.59 -2.19
C GLU A 446 -26.38 27.87 -3.70
N GLY A 447 -27.04 27.03 -4.52
CA GLY A 447 -26.97 27.13 -5.96
C GLY A 447 -27.61 28.42 -6.48
N ASP A 448 -26.94 29.02 -7.46
CA ASP A 448 -27.30 30.29 -8.05
C ASP A 448 -28.61 30.19 -8.86
N VAL A 449 -29.58 31.01 -8.46
CA VAL A 449 -30.88 31.11 -9.11
C VAL A 449 -30.81 32.04 -10.35
N CYS A 450 -29.87 32.97 -10.36
CA CYS A 450 -29.65 34.00 -11.36
C CYS A 450 -28.21 34.01 -11.93
N PRO A 451 -27.79 32.94 -12.66
CA PRO A 451 -26.39 32.69 -13.10
C PRO A 451 -25.83 33.59 -14.20
N LEU A 452 -26.47 34.74 -14.41
CA LEU A 452 -26.09 35.72 -15.43
C LEU A 452 -26.29 37.15 -14.92
N SER A 453 -25.90 37.40 -13.68
CA SER A 453 -25.75 38.72 -13.10
C SER A 453 -24.72 39.55 -13.89
N THR A 454 -24.95 40.84 -13.94
CA THR A 454 -24.05 41.79 -14.60
C THR A 454 -22.88 42.11 -13.68
N VAL A 455 -21.74 42.46 -14.27
CA VAL A 455 -20.55 42.88 -13.52
C VAL A 455 -20.84 44.05 -12.57
N GLU A 456 -21.77 44.95 -12.92
CA GLU A 456 -22.15 46.06 -12.05
C GLU A 456 -22.88 45.58 -10.79
N GLU A 457 -23.74 44.57 -10.92
CA GLU A 457 -24.49 43.98 -9.79
C GLU A 457 -23.53 43.27 -8.83
N VAL A 458 -22.64 42.44 -9.37
CA VAL A 458 -21.64 41.70 -8.60
C VAL A 458 -20.64 42.64 -7.90
N GLU A 459 -20.01 43.57 -8.63
CA GLU A 459 -19.00 44.48 -8.04
C GLU A 459 -19.59 45.47 -7.01
N SER A 460 -20.90 45.75 -7.10
CA SER A 460 -21.59 46.62 -6.15
C SER A 460 -22.08 45.89 -4.91
N GLY A 461 -22.10 44.56 -4.92
CA GLY A 461 -22.66 43.74 -3.84
C GLY A 461 -24.20 43.65 -3.88
N TRP A 462 -24.81 43.89 -5.05
CA TRP A 462 -26.25 43.83 -5.26
C TRP A 462 -26.76 42.40 -5.50
N ILE A 463 -26.29 41.47 -4.67
CA ILE A 463 -26.54 40.05 -4.83
C ILE A 463 -27.25 39.52 -3.57
N SER A 464 -28.44 38.99 -3.74
CA SER A 464 -29.25 38.44 -2.65
C SER A 464 -28.63 37.16 -2.08
N TRP A 465 -28.73 37.04 -0.76
CA TRP A 465 -28.18 35.92 0.01
C TRP A 465 -29.20 35.28 0.98
N ALA A 466 -30.37 35.89 1.18
CA ALA A 466 -31.38 35.38 2.11
C ALA A 466 -32.44 34.50 1.44
N ASP A 467 -32.81 34.82 0.19
CA ASP A 467 -33.84 34.13 -0.57
C ASP A 467 -33.30 33.46 -1.87
N ARG A 468 -33.48 34.08 -3.04
CA ARG A 468 -32.96 33.58 -4.31
C ARG A 468 -31.49 33.94 -4.40
N PHE A 469 -30.62 33.03 -4.00
CA PHE A 469 -29.17 33.23 -4.09
C PHE A 469 -28.76 33.66 -5.50
N GLY A 470 -27.90 34.69 -5.58
CA GLY A 470 -27.31 35.19 -6.83
C GLY A 470 -28.15 36.20 -7.62
N CYS A 471 -29.35 36.54 -7.15
CA CYS A 471 -30.23 37.49 -7.85
C CYS A 471 -30.00 38.95 -7.44
N LEU A 472 -30.53 39.89 -8.24
CA LEU A 472 -30.44 41.31 -7.95
C LEU A 472 -31.12 41.68 -6.62
N ASP A 473 -30.35 42.31 -5.74
CA ASP A 473 -30.76 42.91 -4.47
C ASP A 473 -30.24 44.36 -4.46
N SER A 474 -31.12 45.33 -4.73
CA SER A 474 -30.70 46.71 -5.02
C SER A 474 -30.35 47.54 -3.80
N ASP A 475 -30.90 47.21 -2.63
CA ASP A 475 -30.70 47.92 -1.37
C ASP A 475 -29.85 47.13 -0.35
N MET A 476 -29.46 45.89 -0.71
CA MET A 476 -28.48 45.05 -0.02
C MET A 476 -28.95 44.53 1.35
N ASP A 477 -30.25 44.32 1.51
CA ASP A 477 -30.81 43.74 2.75
C ASP A 477 -30.78 42.20 2.79
N GLY A 478 -30.45 41.59 1.65
CA GLY A 478 -30.33 40.16 1.44
C GLY A 478 -31.47 39.54 0.64
N TYR A 479 -32.59 40.23 0.43
CA TYR A 479 -33.75 39.71 -0.28
C TYR A 479 -33.79 40.20 -1.73
N SER A 480 -34.08 39.29 -2.65
CA SER A 480 -34.06 39.60 -4.08
C SER A 480 -35.25 40.47 -4.50
N ASN A 481 -34.97 41.42 -5.40
CA ASN A 481 -35.98 42.27 -6.02
C ASN A 481 -37.09 41.43 -6.70
N PRO A 482 -38.34 41.93 -6.75
CA PRO A 482 -39.42 41.28 -7.47
C PRO A 482 -39.23 41.35 -9.00
N ASP A 483 -39.69 40.31 -9.68
CA ASP A 483 -39.74 40.23 -11.15
C ASP A 483 -41.07 39.62 -11.65
N ASP A 484 -41.20 39.41 -12.97
CA ASP A 484 -42.42 38.88 -13.60
C ASP A 484 -42.88 37.51 -13.03
N TRP A 485 -41.98 36.76 -12.38
CA TRP A 485 -42.21 35.42 -11.85
C TRP A 485 -41.89 35.29 -10.35
N TRP A 486 -41.24 36.29 -9.76
CA TRP A 486 -40.95 36.42 -8.33
C TRP A 486 -41.69 37.63 -7.77
N ILE A 487 -42.91 37.40 -7.29
CA ILE A 487 -43.80 38.47 -6.83
C ILE A 487 -43.37 38.88 -5.40
N SER A 488 -43.48 40.16 -5.08
CA SER A 488 -43.21 40.69 -3.73
C SER A 488 -44.19 40.16 -2.68
N HIS A 489 -43.77 40.19 -1.42
CA HIS A 489 -44.66 39.98 -0.29
C HIS A 489 -45.87 40.96 -0.35
N PRO A 490 -47.06 40.58 0.16
CA PRO A 490 -47.44 39.28 0.75
C PRO A 490 -47.89 38.21 -0.24
N ASP A 491 -48.10 38.56 -1.51
CA ASP A 491 -48.58 37.61 -2.53
C ASP A 491 -47.49 36.63 -3.00
N GLY A 492 -46.22 36.98 -2.81
CA GLY A 492 -45.07 36.12 -3.09
C GLY A 492 -44.00 36.17 -1.99
N PHE A 493 -42.74 36.07 -2.39
CA PHE A 493 -41.59 35.93 -1.49
C PHE A 493 -40.48 36.94 -1.78
N ALA A 494 -40.60 37.72 -2.85
CA ALA A 494 -39.62 38.77 -3.13
C ALA A 494 -39.73 39.89 -2.11
N ASP A 495 -38.66 40.68 -2.08
CA ASP A 495 -38.62 41.91 -1.32
C ASP A 495 -39.79 42.85 -1.70
N ALA A 496 -40.51 43.31 -0.69
CA ALA A 496 -41.59 44.28 -0.80
C ALA A 496 -41.11 45.73 -0.92
N PHE A 497 -39.89 46.05 -0.47
CA PHE A 497 -39.32 47.39 -0.49
C PHE A 497 -37.89 47.44 -1.09
N PRO A 498 -37.71 47.19 -2.41
CA PRO A 498 -36.39 47.08 -3.08
C PRO A 498 -35.48 48.31 -3.11
N ASP A 499 -35.85 49.37 -2.40
CA ASP A 499 -35.12 50.63 -2.29
C ASP A 499 -34.88 51.01 -0.80
N ASP A 500 -35.23 50.16 0.17
CA ASP A 500 -35.16 50.39 1.62
C ASP A 500 -34.51 49.21 2.34
N GLU A 501 -33.19 49.32 2.59
CA GLU A 501 -32.33 48.33 3.26
C GLU A 501 -32.83 47.81 4.62
N SER A 502 -33.86 48.45 5.19
CA SER A 502 -34.41 48.10 6.50
C SER A 502 -35.72 47.30 6.44
N GLN A 503 -36.33 47.13 5.26
CA GLN A 503 -37.65 46.53 5.09
C GLN A 503 -37.71 45.53 3.92
N TRP A 504 -38.19 44.31 4.16
CA TRP A 504 -38.31 43.29 3.10
C TRP A 504 -39.64 42.52 3.07
N HIS A 505 -40.49 42.68 4.09
CA HIS A 505 -41.79 42.03 4.19
C HIS A 505 -42.87 43.05 4.52
N ASP A 506 -44.06 42.86 3.97
CA ASP A 506 -45.26 43.64 4.24
C ASP A 506 -46.45 42.67 4.38
N THR A 507 -46.78 42.26 5.60
CA THR A 507 -47.71 41.15 5.85
C THR A 507 -49.17 41.50 5.57
N ASP A 508 -49.56 42.77 5.66
CA ASP A 508 -50.93 43.22 5.45
C ASP A 508 -51.13 44.17 4.26
N ASP A 509 -50.08 44.41 3.46
CA ASP A 509 -50.08 45.19 2.20
C ASP A 509 -50.51 46.66 2.41
N ASP A 510 -50.13 47.24 3.55
CA ASP A 510 -50.47 48.61 3.91
C ASP A 510 -49.37 49.64 3.54
N GLY A 511 -48.22 49.14 3.07
CA GLY A 511 -47.07 49.93 2.63
C GLY A 511 -46.11 50.31 3.75
N TYR A 512 -46.25 49.76 4.95
CA TYR A 512 -45.26 49.80 6.03
C TYR A 512 -44.64 48.41 6.21
N GLY A 513 -43.31 48.34 6.24
CA GLY A 513 -42.64 47.04 6.32
C GLY A 513 -42.64 46.46 7.73
N ASP A 514 -42.70 45.14 7.84
CA ASP A 514 -42.86 44.40 9.10
C ASP A 514 -41.70 44.59 10.09
N ASN A 515 -40.51 44.99 9.60
CA ASN A 515 -39.31 45.03 10.43
C ASN A 515 -39.30 46.29 11.30
N LEU A 516 -39.15 46.11 12.61
CA LEU A 516 -38.92 47.22 13.54
C LEU A 516 -37.43 47.53 13.73
N GLU A 517 -36.56 46.55 13.47
CA GLU A 517 -35.11 46.67 13.56
C GLU A 517 -34.46 45.85 12.44
N TYR A 518 -33.32 46.32 11.94
CA TYR A 518 -32.50 45.61 10.94
C TYR A 518 -31.01 45.65 11.33
N PHE A 519 -30.21 44.76 10.74
CA PHE A 519 -28.78 44.69 11.00
C PHE A 519 -28.00 45.28 9.82
N ASP A 520 -27.27 46.37 10.05
CA ASP A 520 -26.54 47.11 9.01
C ASP A 520 -25.16 46.51 8.65
N GLY A 521 -24.88 45.28 9.07
CA GLY A 521 -23.55 44.66 8.97
C GLY A 521 -22.64 44.87 10.19
N GLU A 522 -22.93 45.83 11.07
CA GLU A 522 -22.15 46.11 12.29
C GLU A 522 -22.98 46.02 13.58
N THR A 523 -24.18 46.60 13.57
CA THR A 523 -25.05 46.77 14.75
C THR A 523 -26.53 46.72 14.37
N TRP A 524 -27.39 46.38 15.35
CA TRP A 524 -28.83 46.48 15.20
C TRP A 524 -29.27 47.95 15.23
N ARG A 525 -30.06 48.37 14.23
CA ARG A 525 -30.64 49.71 14.09
C ARG A 525 -32.16 49.63 14.03
N GLU A 526 -32.83 50.68 14.48
CA GLU A 526 -34.28 50.84 14.26
C GLU A 526 -34.53 50.97 12.75
N ALA A 527 -35.46 50.17 12.25
CA ALA A 527 -35.83 50.18 10.85
C ALA A 527 -36.64 51.43 10.50
N TRP A 528 -36.57 51.87 9.25
CA TRP A 528 -37.28 53.05 8.82
C TRP A 528 -38.78 52.75 8.68
N ARG A 529 -39.60 53.41 9.52
CA ARG A 529 -41.07 53.30 9.52
C ARG A 529 -41.60 51.86 9.57
N GLY A 530 -40.99 51.03 10.40
CA GLY A 530 -41.47 49.69 10.65
C GLY A 530 -42.91 49.67 11.17
N ASP A 531 -43.70 48.76 10.65
CA ASP A 531 -45.10 48.57 10.98
C ASP A 531 -45.25 48.05 12.43
N GLY A 532 -45.92 48.85 13.25
CA GLY A 532 -46.25 48.50 14.62
C GLY A 532 -47.49 47.61 14.75
N CYS A 533 -48.15 47.28 13.64
CA CYS A 533 -49.37 46.49 13.56
C CYS A 533 -49.33 45.27 12.63
N VAL A 534 -48.26 45.01 11.87
CA VAL A 534 -47.84 43.85 11.03
C VAL A 534 -48.91 43.05 10.28
N ALA A 535 -49.97 42.62 10.96
CA ALA A 535 -51.05 41.80 10.41
C ALA A 535 -52.40 42.53 10.38
N THR A 536 -52.42 43.84 10.58
CA THR A 536 -53.62 44.67 10.59
C THR A 536 -53.39 45.96 9.83
N GLU A 537 -53.87 46.00 8.59
CA GLU A 537 -53.81 47.16 7.70
C GLU A 537 -54.12 48.47 8.43
N GLY A 538 -53.19 49.40 8.34
CA GLY A 538 -53.28 50.71 8.97
C GLY A 538 -52.67 51.81 8.12
N ASN A 539 -52.68 53.02 8.67
CA ASN A 539 -52.18 54.20 7.98
C ASN A 539 -51.65 55.30 8.92
N SER A 540 -51.60 55.04 10.23
CA SER A 540 -50.95 55.93 11.19
C SER A 540 -49.49 56.17 10.82
N ALA A 541 -48.98 57.36 11.11
CA ALA A 541 -47.67 57.81 10.64
C ALA A 541 -46.88 58.66 11.65
N MET A 542 -47.45 58.95 12.83
CA MET A 542 -46.87 59.88 13.81
C MET A 542 -46.28 59.19 15.04
N ASP A 543 -46.90 58.11 15.51
CA ASP A 543 -46.44 57.35 16.68
C ASP A 543 -46.04 55.91 16.33
N ARG A 544 -47.02 55.08 15.96
CA ARG A 544 -46.87 53.67 15.68
C ARG A 544 -47.29 53.51 14.23
N TRP A 545 -46.33 53.38 13.33
CA TRP A 545 -46.57 53.29 11.88
C TRP A 545 -47.39 52.05 11.50
N GLY A 546 -48.15 52.11 10.41
CA GLY A 546 -48.94 50.97 9.87
C GLY A 546 -50.11 50.49 10.74
N CYS A 547 -50.53 51.29 11.72
CA CYS A 547 -51.64 50.94 12.59
C CYS A 547 -52.94 51.63 12.22
N PRO A 548 -54.10 51.07 12.63
CA PRO A 548 -55.38 51.74 12.45
C PRO A 548 -55.37 53.14 13.07
N ASP A 549 -55.76 54.14 12.28
CA ASP A 549 -56.00 55.53 12.67
C ASP A 549 -57.40 55.89 12.17
N SER A 550 -58.35 55.93 13.10
CA SER A 550 -59.78 56.02 12.78
C SER A 550 -60.20 57.39 12.26
N ASP A 551 -59.52 58.48 12.63
CA ASP A 551 -59.89 59.84 12.25
C ASP A 551 -58.92 60.52 11.26
N GLY A 552 -57.76 59.91 11.02
CA GLY A 552 -56.80 60.27 10.00
C GLY A 552 -55.90 61.44 10.37
N ASP A 553 -55.66 61.70 11.66
CA ASP A 553 -54.75 62.75 12.12
C ASP A 553 -53.26 62.33 12.16
N GLY A 554 -53.02 61.04 11.94
CA GLY A 554 -51.72 60.38 11.88
C GLY A 554 -51.34 59.62 13.14
N TRP A 555 -52.10 59.72 14.24
CA TRP A 555 -51.85 58.99 15.48
C TRP A 555 -52.66 57.69 15.54
N SER A 556 -52.04 56.63 16.05
CA SER A 556 -52.68 55.31 16.05
C SER A 556 -53.75 55.16 17.14
N ASP A 557 -54.82 54.44 16.80
CA ASP A 557 -55.88 54.08 17.72
C ASP A 557 -55.34 53.30 18.94
N PRO A 558 -55.87 53.54 20.15
CA PRO A 558 -55.45 52.85 21.35
C PRO A 558 -55.89 51.38 21.33
N THR A 559 -54.99 50.51 21.81
CA THR A 559 -55.28 49.10 22.04
C THR A 559 -55.13 48.75 23.52
N THR A 560 -55.41 47.50 23.90
CA THR A 560 -55.18 47.04 25.28
C THR A 560 -53.70 47.06 25.69
N HIS A 561 -52.78 47.13 24.72
CA HIS A 561 -51.32 47.12 24.93
C HIS A 561 -50.65 48.43 24.50
N TRP A 562 -51.32 49.26 23.71
CA TRP A 562 -50.90 50.60 23.30
C TRP A 562 -51.92 51.60 23.84
N LEU A 563 -51.74 52.03 25.08
CA LEU A 563 -52.73 52.83 25.78
C LEU A 563 -52.79 54.27 25.23
N ALA A 564 -53.99 54.85 25.25
CA ALA A 564 -54.19 56.27 25.01
C ALA A 564 -53.40 57.14 26.00
N SER A 565 -52.97 58.31 25.56
CA SER A 565 -52.44 59.37 26.42
C SER A 565 -53.41 59.68 27.57
N PRO A 566 -52.94 59.91 28.83
CA PRO A 566 -51.54 59.94 29.31
C PRO A 566 -50.93 58.56 29.61
N GLY A 567 -51.74 57.49 29.57
CA GLY A 567 -51.31 56.14 29.96
C GLY A 567 -50.37 55.47 28.96
N GLY A 568 -50.31 55.98 27.73
CA GLY A 568 -49.38 55.59 26.68
C GLY A 568 -49.27 56.70 25.63
N MET A 569 -48.88 56.34 24.42
CA MET A 569 -48.65 57.29 23.32
C MET A 569 -49.74 57.26 22.24
N ALA A 570 -50.70 56.35 22.36
CA ALA A 570 -51.80 56.24 21.40
C ALA A 570 -52.73 57.45 21.48
N ASP A 571 -53.52 57.62 20.43
CA ASP A 571 -54.51 58.67 20.34
C ASP A 571 -55.54 58.60 21.49
N ALA A 572 -55.67 59.71 22.21
CA ALA A 572 -56.66 59.88 23.28
C ALA A 572 -58.07 60.25 22.77
N TRP A 573 -58.20 60.72 21.53
CA TRP A 573 -59.48 61.01 20.87
C TRP A 573 -59.58 60.37 19.47
N PRO A 574 -59.77 59.04 19.35
CA PRO A 574 -59.84 58.30 18.06
C PRO A 574 -60.94 58.71 17.06
N ASP A 575 -61.77 59.68 17.41
CA ASP A 575 -62.88 60.19 16.60
C ASP A 575 -62.75 61.71 16.33
N ASP A 576 -61.70 62.37 16.82
CA ASP A 576 -61.50 63.82 16.72
C ASP A 576 -60.10 64.17 16.22
N VAL A 577 -60.00 64.30 14.89
CA VAL A 577 -58.80 64.63 14.10
C VAL A 577 -58.04 65.90 14.55
N THR A 578 -58.58 66.65 15.51
CA THR A 578 -57.96 67.85 16.06
C THR A 578 -57.28 67.64 17.41
N GLN A 579 -57.41 66.49 18.05
CA GLN A 579 -56.85 66.20 19.37
C GLN A 579 -56.31 64.77 19.46
N TRP A 580 -55.12 64.60 20.04
CA TRP A 580 -54.47 63.28 20.12
C TRP A 580 -53.72 62.97 21.42
N HIS A 581 -53.46 63.99 22.24
CA HIS A 581 -52.71 63.85 23.50
C HIS A 581 -53.43 64.54 24.66
N ASP A 582 -53.39 63.90 25.82
CA ASP A 582 -53.86 64.38 27.12
C ASP A 582 -52.73 64.14 28.12
N ARG A 583 -51.72 65.02 28.14
CA ARG A 583 -50.45 64.73 28.84
C ARG A 583 -50.60 64.64 30.35
N ASP A 584 -51.57 65.34 30.92
CA ASP A 584 -51.80 65.39 32.36
C ASP A 584 -53.03 64.61 32.83
N GLY A 585 -53.86 64.12 31.90
CA GLY A 585 -54.99 63.24 32.17
C GLY A 585 -56.21 63.93 32.73
N ASP A 586 -56.36 65.23 32.50
CA ASP A 586 -57.52 66.00 32.98
C ASP A 586 -58.75 65.91 32.04
N GLY A 587 -58.59 65.24 30.89
CA GLY A 587 -59.63 65.06 29.89
C GLY A 587 -59.72 66.21 28.88
N ARG A 588 -58.68 67.04 28.75
CA ARG A 588 -58.54 68.08 27.73
C ARG A 588 -57.33 67.82 26.84
N GLY A 589 -57.48 68.17 25.57
CA GLY A 589 -56.49 67.82 24.56
C GLY A 589 -55.43 68.89 24.42
N ASP A 590 -54.18 68.47 24.30
CA ASP A 590 -53.00 69.35 24.28
C ASP A 590 -52.93 70.27 23.06
N ASN A 591 -53.60 69.93 21.95
CA ASN A 591 -53.52 70.73 20.74
C ASN A 591 -54.29 72.05 20.96
N PRO A 592 -53.62 73.22 20.98
CA PRO A 592 -54.26 74.49 21.26
C PRO A 592 -55.27 74.93 20.18
N ARG A 593 -55.27 74.23 19.02
CA ARG A 593 -56.18 74.48 17.91
C ARG A 593 -57.33 73.47 17.84
N GLY A 594 -57.37 72.48 18.72
CA GLY A 594 -58.39 71.44 18.72
C GLY A 594 -59.66 71.83 19.46
N THR A 595 -60.65 70.95 19.41
CA THR A 595 -62.02 71.18 19.92
C THR A 595 -62.07 71.31 21.45
N THR A 596 -61.22 70.56 22.17
CA THR A 596 -61.16 70.50 23.64
C THR A 596 -59.82 71.01 24.20
N ALA A 597 -59.21 71.98 23.52
CA ALA A 597 -57.88 72.50 23.84
C ALA A 597 -57.64 72.83 25.33
N ASP A 598 -56.54 72.31 25.86
CA ASP A 598 -56.02 72.66 27.17
C ASP A 598 -55.05 73.87 27.10
N VAL A 599 -55.19 74.79 28.05
CA VAL A 599 -54.30 75.94 28.24
C VAL A 599 -53.12 75.59 29.15
N CYS A 600 -53.23 74.55 29.98
CA CYS A 600 -52.18 74.08 30.89
C CYS A 600 -51.79 72.60 30.68
N PRO A 601 -51.28 72.19 29.50
CA PRO A 601 -51.11 70.77 29.09
C PRO A 601 -50.20 69.86 29.94
N ASP A 602 -49.60 70.37 31.00
CA ASP A 602 -48.68 69.63 31.87
C ASP A 602 -49.13 69.65 33.33
N VAL A 603 -50.31 70.23 33.64
CA VAL A 603 -50.79 70.47 35.00
C VAL A 603 -52.29 70.15 35.06
N PRO A 604 -52.66 69.01 35.66
CA PRO A 604 -54.05 68.57 35.60
C PRO A 604 -54.96 69.58 36.30
N GLY A 605 -56.01 69.98 35.60
CA GLY A 605 -56.83 71.11 35.98
C GLY A 605 -58.32 70.86 35.88
N THR A 606 -59.09 71.64 36.63
CA THR A 606 -60.55 71.68 36.50
C THR A 606 -61.08 73.06 36.13
N SER A 607 -60.19 74.04 35.93
CA SER A 607 -60.57 75.40 35.57
C SER A 607 -61.32 75.44 34.24
N GLN A 608 -62.24 76.39 34.13
CA GLN A 608 -63.11 76.55 32.99
C GLN A 608 -62.71 77.76 32.16
N GLY A 609 -62.94 77.68 30.85
CA GLY A 609 -62.61 78.80 29.97
C GLY A 609 -63.62 79.95 30.03
N PRO A 610 -63.31 81.07 29.36
CA PRO A 610 -64.13 82.28 29.37
C PRO A 610 -65.59 82.08 28.90
N THR A 611 -65.84 81.09 28.05
CA THR A 611 -67.19 80.76 27.57
C THR A 611 -68.07 80.07 28.61
N ALA A 612 -67.47 79.48 29.65
CA ALA A 612 -68.16 78.78 30.74
C ALA A 612 -68.13 79.54 32.08
N GLY A 613 -67.57 80.76 32.11
CA GLY A 613 -67.58 81.64 33.28
C GLY A 613 -66.27 81.71 34.07
N GLY A 614 -65.23 80.96 33.68
CA GLY A 614 -63.87 81.02 34.24
C GLY A 614 -62.89 81.81 33.37
N ASP A 615 -61.58 81.65 33.59
CA ASP A 615 -60.54 82.40 32.84
C ASP A 615 -59.80 81.57 31.78
N ARG A 616 -59.60 80.26 31.98
CA ARG A 616 -58.89 79.34 31.07
C ARG A 616 -59.28 77.89 31.30
N TRP A 617 -59.25 77.06 30.26
CA TRP A 617 -59.56 75.63 30.37
C TRP A 617 -58.35 74.82 30.86
N GLY A 618 -58.59 73.81 31.71
CA GLY A 618 -57.64 72.73 32.04
C GLY A 618 -56.47 73.13 32.93
N CYS A 619 -56.58 74.24 33.66
CA CYS A 619 -55.57 74.65 34.62
C CYS A 619 -55.98 74.32 36.06
N HIS A 620 -54.98 74.25 36.94
CA HIS A 620 -55.19 74.01 38.37
C HIS A 620 -56.18 75.01 38.96
N ASP A 621 -57.18 74.49 39.67
CA ASP A 621 -58.29 75.21 40.30
C ASP A 621 -58.48 74.57 41.68
N THR A 622 -57.94 75.22 42.71
CA THR A 622 -57.79 74.64 44.04
C THR A 622 -59.12 74.53 44.79
N ASP A 623 -60.05 75.47 44.59
CA ASP A 623 -61.32 75.50 45.32
C ASP A 623 -62.54 75.07 44.48
N GLY A 624 -62.36 74.92 43.17
CA GLY A 624 -63.33 74.31 42.26
C GLY A 624 -64.42 75.26 41.78
N ASP A 625 -64.17 76.58 41.81
CA ASP A 625 -65.14 77.58 41.36
C ASP A 625 -65.14 77.83 39.84
N GLY A 626 -64.17 77.24 39.14
CA GLY A 626 -63.98 77.31 37.71
C GLY A 626 -62.98 78.36 37.25
N TRP A 627 -62.41 79.18 38.14
CA TRP A 627 -61.26 80.04 37.84
C TRP A 627 -59.96 79.30 38.14
N SER A 628 -58.95 79.50 37.31
CA SER A 628 -57.62 78.93 37.59
C SER A 628 -56.95 79.68 38.73
N ASP A 629 -56.13 79.01 39.53
CA ASP A 629 -55.36 79.61 40.63
C ASP A 629 -54.53 80.84 40.17
N GLN A 630 -54.10 80.84 38.90
CA GLN A 630 -53.31 81.92 38.32
C GLN A 630 -54.16 83.17 38.01
N GLY A 631 -55.44 82.98 37.71
CA GLY A 631 -56.44 84.02 37.44
C GLY A 631 -57.27 84.43 38.66
N ASP A 632 -57.37 83.55 39.64
CA ASP A 632 -58.14 83.70 40.86
C ASP A 632 -57.40 84.52 41.94
N LYS A 633 -58.09 85.51 42.51
CA LYS A 633 -57.59 86.32 43.63
C LYS A 633 -57.78 85.66 45.00
N PHE A 634 -58.67 84.69 45.11
CA PHE A 634 -59.05 84.00 46.34
C PHE A 634 -59.06 82.47 46.16
N GLN A 635 -57.91 81.91 45.78
CA GLN A 635 -57.63 80.48 45.48
C GLN A 635 -58.14 79.38 46.46
N HIS A 636 -58.72 79.77 47.60
CA HIS A 636 -59.20 78.86 48.64
C HIS A 636 -60.63 79.20 49.08
N GLU A 637 -61.32 80.11 48.39
CA GLU A 637 -62.65 80.58 48.72
C GLU A 637 -63.52 80.53 47.45
N PRO A 638 -64.24 79.42 47.21
CA PRO A 638 -64.89 79.12 45.93
C PRO A 638 -66.10 80.02 45.61
N THR A 639 -66.36 81.00 46.47
CA THR A 639 -67.41 82.00 46.26
C THR A 639 -66.86 83.35 45.81
N GLN A 640 -65.53 83.52 45.75
CA GLN A 640 -64.86 84.74 45.33
C GLN A 640 -63.73 84.41 44.37
N TRP A 641 -63.66 85.08 43.22
CA TRP A 641 -62.59 84.85 42.23
C TRP A 641 -61.87 86.12 41.76
N ARG A 642 -62.42 87.28 42.11
CA ARG A 642 -62.00 88.58 41.56
C ARG A 642 -62.03 89.66 42.64
N ASP A 643 -61.01 90.50 42.65
CA ASP A 643 -60.87 91.71 43.46
C ASP A 643 -60.42 92.83 42.50
N LEU A 644 -61.36 93.69 42.11
CA LEU A 644 -61.11 94.70 41.07
C LEU A 644 -60.31 95.90 41.58
N ASP A 645 -60.48 96.30 42.84
CA ASP A 645 -59.86 97.51 43.39
C ASP A 645 -58.65 97.24 44.30
N GLY A 646 -58.38 95.97 44.61
CA GLY A 646 -57.18 95.49 45.28
C GLY A 646 -57.20 95.75 46.78
N ASP A 647 -58.37 95.67 47.40
CA ASP A 647 -58.56 95.93 48.82
C ASP A 647 -58.58 94.66 49.69
N GLY A 648 -58.69 93.49 49.05
CA GLY A 648 -58.67 92.18 49.71
C GLY A 648 -60.05 91.60 50.01
N PHE A 649 -61.14 92.25 49.61
CA PHE A 649 -62.50 91.70 49.61
C PHE A 649 -62.92 91.32 48.19
N GLY A 650 -63.70 90.25 48.03
CA GLY A 650 -64.04 89.73 46.70
C GLY A 650 -65.27 90.41 46.09
N ASP A 651 -65.24 90.68 44.79
CA ASP A 651 -66.28 91.43 44.07
C ASP A 651 -67.65 90.73 44.07
N ASN A 652 -67.71 89.41 44.32
CA ASN A 652 -68.98 88.67 44.28
C ASN A 652 -69.79 88.97 45.55
N SER A 653 -70.83 89.79 45.40
CA SER A 653 -71.68 90.20 46.52
C SER A 653 -72.43 89.06 47.21
N ASP A 654 -72.63 87.93 46.52
CA ASP A 654 -73.28 86.75 47.07
C ASP A 654 -72.27 85.76 47.73
N GLY A 655 -70.97 86.05 47.64
CA GLY A 655 -69.90 85.22 48.20
C GLY A 655 -69.54 85.55 49.66
N HIS A 656 -68.66 84.74 50.24
CA HIS A 656 -68.10 84.97 51.57
C HIS A 656 -67.34 86.30 51.59
N GLU A 657 -67.59 87.12 52.61
CA GLU A 657 -66.95 88.43 52.79
C GLU A 657 -66.90 89.28 51.50
N GLY A 658 -67.99 89.29 50.73
CA GLY A 658 -68.08 90.05 49.49
C GLY A 658 -67.98 91.56 49.72
N ASP A 659 -67.26 92.22 48.82
CA ASP A 659 -67.03 93.66 48.84
C ASP A 659 -68.34 94.43 48.57
N ALA A 660 -68.69 95.32 49.51
CA ALA A 660 -69.82 96.22 49.38
C ALA A 660 -69.50 97.44 48.48
N CYS A 661 -68.23 97.66 48.16
CA CYS A 661 -67.67 98.72 47.31
C CYS A 661 -66.71 98.22 46.20
N PRO A 662 -67.10 97.31 45.27
CA PRO A 662 -66.19 96.64 44.31
C PRO A 662 -65.37 97.50 43.33
N ASN A 663 -65.48 98.83 43.39
CA ASN A 663 -64.75 99.75 42.52
C ASN A 663 -63.99 100.83 43.32
N GLU A 664 -64.02 100.77 44.65
CA GLU A 664 -63.49 101.78 45.54
C GLU A 664 -62.73 101.16 46.71
N ARG A 665 -61.41 101.00 46.52
CA ARG A 665 -60.52 100.37 47.50
C ARG A 665 -60.78 100.84 48.94
N GLY A 666 -61.23 99.91 49.79
CA GLY A 666 -61.59 100.17 51.16
C GLY A 666 -60.79 99.41 52.20
N GLN A 667 -61.09 99.67 53.47
CA GLN A 667 -60.53 98.93 54.61
C GLN A 667 -61.56 98.71 55.72
N SER A 668 -62.83 99.12 55.55
CA SER A 668 -63.87 98.87 56.54
C SER A 668 -64.18 97.38 56.62
N PHE A 669 -64.38 96.89 57.84
CA PHE A 669 -64.62 95.47 58.11
C PHE A 669 -65.72 95.22 59.15
N PHE A 670 -66.31 96.25 59.77
CA PHE A 670 -67.41 96.08 60.73
C PHE A 670 -68.81 96.26 60.12
N ASP A 671 -68.95 97.10 59.10
CA ASP A 671 -70.24 97.41 58.48
C ASP A 671 -70.30 97.01 57.00
N ARG A 672 -69.85 97.88 56.09
CA ARG A 672 -69.75 97.59 54.66
C ARG A 672 -68.33 97.12 54.41
N LEU A 673 -68.14 95.82 54.21
CA LEU A 673 -66.82 95.27 53.89
C LEU A 673 -66.27 95.93 52.62
N GLY A 674 -64.98 96.24 52.62
CA GLY A 674 -64.26 96.78 51.46
C GLY A 674 -64.60 98.22 51.06
N CYS A 675 -65.25 98.98 51.94
CA CYS A 675 -65.50 100.40 51.70
C CYS A 675 -64.45 101.30 52.36
N ARG A 676 -64.36 102.54 51.84
CA ARG A 676 -63.43 103.54 52.35
C ARG A 676 -63.64 103.80 53.84
N ASP A 677 -62.58 103.64 54.63
CA ASP A 677 -62.49 103.99 56.06
C ASP A 677 -61.28 104.92 56.21
N SER A 678 -61.54 106.22 56.36
CA SER A 678 -60.50 107.25 56.26
C SER A 678 -59.61 107.35 57.51
N ASP A 679 -60.07 106.90 58.67
CA ASP A 679 -59.29 106.95 59.92
C ASP A 679 -58.83 105.57 60.41
N GLY A 680 -59.38 104.49 59.87
CA GLY A 680 -58.98 103.11 60.10
C GLY A 680 -59.45 102.55 61.43
N ASP A 681 -60.66 102.91 61.88
CA ASP A 681 -61.31 102.34 63.07
C ASP A 681 -62.15 101.07 62.78
N GLY A 682 -62.36 100.77 61.49
CA GLY A 682 -63.07 99.60 60.98
C GLY A 682 -64.48 99.88 60.46
N TRP A 683 -65.03 101.10 60.62
CA TRP A 683 -66.34 101.51 60.11
C TRP A 683 -66.19 102.34 58.83
N SER A 684 -67.11 102.16 57.87
CA SER A 684 -67.00 102.86 56.58
C SER A 684 -67.39 104.35 56.67
N ASP A 685 -66.67 105.18 55.92
CA ASP A 685 -66.99 106.60 55.70
C ASP A 685 -68.45 106.74 55.19
N PRO A 686 -69.17 107.81 55.58
CA PRO A 686 -70.51 108.07 55.11
C PRO A 686 -70.52 108.35 53.60
N SER A 687 -71.46 107.71 52.89
CA SER A 687 -71.71 107.92 51.46
C SER A 687 -73.13 108.44 51.22
N GLN A 688 -73.46 108.79 49.97
CA GLN A 688 -74.80 109.32 49.64
C GLN A 688 -75.95 108.40 50.09
N ASN A 689 -75.71 107.09 50.14
CA ASN A 689 -76.70 106.07 50.50
C ASN A 689 -76.37 105.35 51.82
N TRP A 690 -75.31 105.74 52.52
CA TRP A 690 -74.86 105.18 53.79
C TRP A 690 -74.55 106.32 54.75
N LEU A 691 -75.55 106.74 55.54
CA LEU A 691 -75.45 107.93 56.37
C LEU A 691 -74.69 107.66 57.68
N ALA A 692 -74.04 108.69 58.22
CA ALA A 692 -73.39 108.69 59.53
C ALA A 692 -74.39 108.52 60.69
N SER A 693 -73.94 107.95 61.81
CA SER A 693 -74.71 107.96 63.08
C SER A 693 -75.14 109.38 63.47
N PRO A 694 -76.36 109.58 64.01
CA PRO A 694 -77.37 108.57 64.38
C PRO A 694 -78.35 108.22 63.24
N TRP A 695 -78.19 108.79 62.03
CA TRP A 695 -79.15 108.62 60.92
C TRP A 695 -78.86 107.43 59.99
N GLY A 696 -77.69 106.80 60.15
CA GLY A 696 -77.33 105.54 59.51
C GLY A 696 -76.25 104.81 60.31
N GLN A 697 -75.57 103.87 59.67
CA GLN A 697 -74.58 102.98 60.29
C GLN A 697 -73.13 103.31 59.91
N ALA A 698 -72.92 104.37 59.12
CA ALA A 698 -71.59 104.83 58.75
C ALA A 698 -70.92 105.58 59.92
N ASP A 699 -69.60 105.69 59.85
CA ASP A 699 -68.80 106.43 60.81
C ASP A 699 -69.22 107.92 60.88
N ALA A 700 -69.56 108.38 62.09
CA ALA A 700 -69.88 109.78 62.37
C ALA A 700 -68.65 110.68 62.44
N PHE A 701 -67.46 110.11 62.66
CA PHE A 701 -66.20 110.82 62.79
C PHE A 701 -65.09 110.29 61.86
N PRO A 702 -65.19 110.44 60.51
CA PRO A 702 -64.25 109.89 59.49
C PRO A 702 -62.78 110.33 59.54
N THR A 703 -62.38 111.02 60.60
CA THR A 703 -61.02 111.53 60.82
C THR A 703 -60.53 111.28 62.26
N ASP A 704 -61.31 110.64 63.12
CA ASP A 704 -61.00 110.37 64.53
C ASP A 704 -61.27 108.91 64.92
N ARG A 705 -60.23 108.09 64.76
CA ARG A 705 -60.23 106.63 65.01
C ARG A 705 -60.79 106.17 66.37
N LEU A 706 -60.93 107.06 67.35
CA LEU A 706 -61.39 106.71 68.69
C LEU A 706 -62.91 106.77 68.87
N GLN A 707 -63.65 107.35 67.93
CA GLN A 707 -65.08 107.61 68.02
C GLN A 707 -65.71 107.29 66.68
N TRP A 708 -66.82 106.55 66.67
CA TRP A 708 -67.47 106.15 65.41
C TRP A 708 -68.99 106.38 65.43
N GLU A 709 -69.58 106.61 66.61
CA GLU A 709 -71.03 106.72 66.81
C GLU A 709 -71.38 107.98 67.63
N ASP A 710 -71.96 109.01 67.01
CA ASP A 710 -72.55 110.15 67.74
C ASP A 710 -74.04 109.85 67.98
N SER A 711 -74.40 109.34 69.15
CA SER A 711 -75.78 108.94 69.47
C SER A 711 -76.69 110.11 69.89
N ASP A 712 -76.15 111.21 70.40
CA ASP A 712 -76.91 112.32 70.99
C ASP A 712 -76.62 113.70 70.36
N GLU A 713 -75.86 113.73 69.26
CA GLU A 713 -75.53 114.90 68.44
C GLU A 713 -74.76 115.98 69.21
N ASP A 714 -73.98 115.59 70.22
CA ASP A 714 -73.20 116.51 71.04
C ASP A 714 -71.82 116.86 70.45
N GLY A 715 -71.44 116.17 69.36
CA GLY A 715 -70.18 116.34 68.65
C GLY A 715 -69.02 115.50 69.20
N PHE A 716 -69.30 114.54 70.09
CA PHE A 716 -68.37 113.53 70.60
C PHE A 716 -69.05 112.15 70.63
N GLY A 717 -68.32 111.10 70.23
CA GLY A 717 -68.79 109.71 70.18
C GLY A 717 -68.40 108.83 71.36
#